data_AF-A0A7W2FRQ7-F1
#
_entry.id   AF-A0A7W2FRQ7-F1
#
_cell.length_a   1.000
_cell.length_b   1.000
_cell.length_c   1.000
_cell.angle_alpha   90.00
_cell.angle_beta   90.00
_cell.angle_gamma   90.00
#
_symmetry.space_group_name_H-M   'P 1'
#
loop_
_entity.id
_entity.type
_entity.pdbx_description
1 polymer ?
#
loop_
_entity_poly.entity_id
_entity_poly.type
_entity_poly.pdbx_seq_one_letter_code
_entity_poly.pdbx_strand_id
1 'polypeptide(L)'
;MNQYALLCLDNNPVSIEQLRKELSSFASRFDIHCADSLEEAHASLQFCLDRNQPVALVIASHHENFDGADFLIQLDKSPLTQRARKVLISCGQDIQAILTAVNEGRLDHCLTKPLQDNLVYKTAQNELSNFVIEEDKENLLAYGLILDQQRLLRAHIDQKMRSYQAGFITDHHKMSDSDLAEQVINALKQFFANGDETQAIRHYSSDHLLTIEGEDNNFLWFIISGEVALYKKDELGMQREVVRHTKGNLVGGMSFVTGEPSFSTAITLTNTDVIKLDREVFSTVMYSDTALLPLFTNLLLRHFNRRLQRNINTKLQLQKTLESLEVAHHQLIESEKMAMLGQLVAGVAHELNNPIAAILRGTETLTDNILKLVNSDGKCPPELTSHVLTRALSSRPNSTADDRQKAKAVEQVIGDRRLAKKLVRLGLNEDQLWLTKTRTNPREVNDELDELDNYHLAGATLRSINVCAQRIADMVKSLKGYARQDDETFHYVNIHEGIEDTLVIFENKLKIHQVEKNYADLPLVNCLPIALQQVWTNLISNAIDAFPPHGKLTITTRSAIKNDKRWVVVEIKDNGHGISPDLQQQVFALNFTTKKEGNFGLGIGLSVCQQIIQQHGGIIEVSSNVNEYTQMSVWLPISEQPSNSEE
;
A
#
# COMPACT_ATOMS: atom_id res chain seq x y z
N MET A 1 -5.61 1.68 45.30
CA MET A 1 -4.15 1.81 45.24
C MET A 1 -3.67 0.57 44.56
N ASN A 2 -3.01 0.76 43.42
CA ASN A 2 -2.58 -0.33 42.58
C ASN A 2 -1.24 -0.92 43.06
N GLN A 3 -0.89 -2.09 42.55
CA GLN A 3 0.33 -2.80 42.96
C GLN A 3 1.62 -2.08 42.54
N TYR A 4 1.56 -1.30 41.45
CA TYR A 4 2.70 -0.61 40.85
C TYR A 4 2.38 0.85 40.55
N ALA A 5 3.40 1.70 40.58
CA ALA A 5 3.31 3.13 40.25
C ALA A 5 4.03 3.48 38.94
N LEU A 6 3.59 4.55 38.29
CA LEU A 6 4.19 5.18 37.12
C LEU A 6 4.57 6.62 37.50
N LEU A 7 5.76 7.05 37.11
CA LEU A 7 6.21 8.42 37.35
C LEU A 7 6.50 9.13 36.02
N CYS A 8 5.90 10.29 35.82
CA CYS A 8 6.15 11.16 34.68
C CYS A 8 6.77 12.46 35.16
N LEU A 9 7.87 12.87 34.53
CA LEU A 9 8.63 14.06 34.89
C LEU A 9 8.84 14.94 33.65
N ASP A 10 8.22 16.11 33.63
CA ASP A 10 8.42 17.13 32.61
C ASP A 10 8.12 18.50 33.23
N ASN A 11 8.91 19.53 32.98
CA ASN A 11 8.68 20.87 33.53
C ASN A 11 7.64 21.69 32.74
N ASN A 12 7.18 21.19 31.59
CA ASN A 12 6.16 21.84 30.81
C ASN A 12 4.76 21.31 31.20
N PRO A 13 3.87 22.14 31.77
CA PRO A 13 2.55 21.72 32.22
C PRO A 13 1.68 21.16 31.09
N VAL A 14 1.85 21.65 29.85
CA VAL A 14 1.12 21.13 28.69
C VAL A 14 1.57 19.71 28.33
N SER A 15 2.89 19.45 28.39
CA SER A 15 3.43 18.12 28.17
C SER A 15 2.96 17.14 29.24
N ILE A 16 2.92 17.56 30.51
CA ILE A 16 2.42 16.72 31.62
C ILE A 16 0.95 16.35 31.41
N GLU A 17 0.12 17.31 31.02
CA GLU A 17 -1.31 17.05 30.79
C GLU A 17 -1.52 16.09 29.61
N GLN A 18 -0.70 16.21 28.56
CA GLN A 18 -0.67 15.27 27.45
C GLN A 18 -0.24 13.86 27.89
N LEU A 19 0.87 13.75 28.63
CA LEU A 19 1.35 12.47 29.18
C LEU A 19 0.29 11.82 30.09
N ARG A 20 -0.36 12.61 30.94
CA ARG A 20 -1.44 12.14 31.82
C ARG A 20 -2.62 11.62 31.01
N LYS A 21 -3.01 12.31 29.93
CA LYS A 21 -4.11 11.90 29.05
C LYS A 21 -3.77 10.60 28.33
N GLU A 22 -2.58 10.50 27.74
CA GLU A 22 -2.13 9.29 27.03
C GLU A 22 -1.96 8.09 27.96
N LEU A 23 -1.52 8.30 29.20
CA LEU A 23 -1.32 7.21 30.16
C LEU A 23 -2.58 6.87 30.99
N SER A 24 -3.66 7.65 30.87
CA SER A 24 -4.89 7.47 31.66
C SER A 24 -5.52 6.08 31.53
N SER A 25 -5.34 5.43 30.37
CA SER A 25 -5.72 4.04 30.12
C SER A 25 -5.08 3.03 31.09
N PHE A 26 -3.88 3.32 31.60
CA PHE A 26 -3.15 2.47 32.55
C PHE A 26 -3.61 2.67 34.00
N ALA A 27 -4.36 3.73 34.31
CA ALA A 27 -4.76 4.10 35.67
C ALA A 27 -5.61 3.04 36.40
N SER A 28 -6.23 2.12 35.65
CA SER A 28 -7.02 1.01 36.19
C SER A 28 -6.19 -0.09 36.86
N ARG A 29 -4.86 -0.11 36.62
CA ARG A 29 -3.91 -1.11 37.18
C ARG A 29 -2.58 -0.52 37.66
N PHE A 30 -2.33 0.77 37.41
CA PHE A 30 -1.13 1.48 37.84
C PHE A 30 -1.50 2.83 38.46
N ASP A 31 -0.81 3.22 39.52
CA ASP A 31 -0.98 4.57 40.10
C ASP A 31 -0.07 5.55 39.35
N ILE A 32 -0.64 6.61 38.76
CA ILE A 32 0.10 7.56 37.92
C ILE A 32 0.44 8.81 38.72
N HIS A 33 1.73 9.08 38.85
CA HIS A 33 2.28 10.29 39.46
C HIS A 33 2.90 11.16 38.35
N CYS A 34 2.50 12.43 38.28
CA CYS A 34 3.14 13.41 37.41
C CYS A 34 3.79 14.47 38.27
N ALA A 35 5.03 14.82 37.95
CA ALA A 35 5.80 15.84 38.64
C ALA A 35 6.29 16.90 37.64
N ASP A 36 6.15 18.16 37.99
CA ASP A 36 6.60 19.32 37.19
C ASP A 36 8.03 19.77 37.53
N SER A 37 8.59 19.21 38.59
CA SER A 37 9.90 19.55 39.11
C SER A 37 10.61 18.32 39.64
N LEU A 38 11.95 18.37 39.67
CA LEU A 38 12.76 17.30 40.25
C LEU A 38 12.41 17.09 41.73
N GLU A 39 12.14 18.15 42.49
CA GLU A 39 11.76 18.05 43.90
C GLU A 39 10.43 17.29 44.09
N GLU A 40 9.41 17.58 43.27
CA GLU A 40 8.14 16.88 43.30
C GLU A 40 8.26 15.41 42.85
N ALA A 41 9.16 15.14 41.90
CA ALA A 41 9.47 13.78 41.46
C ALA A 41 10.09 12.95 42.59
N HIS A 42 11.06 13.53 43.32
CA HIS A 42 11.66 12.88 44.49
C HIS A 42 10.65 12.70 45.62
N ALA A 43 9.77 13.68 45.86
CA ALA A 43 8.69 13.54 46.83
C ALA A 43 7.72 12.41 46.47
N SER A 44 7.40 12.25 45.18
CA SER A 44 6.56 11.15 44.68
C SER A 44 7.24 9.79 44.82
N LEU A 45 8.55 9.70 44.57
CA LEU A 45 9.34 8.49 44.83
C LEU A 45 9.39 8.16 46.32
N GLN A 46 9.58 9.16 47.18
CA GLN A 46 9.57 8.98 48.63
C GLN A 46 8.20 8.50 49.12
N PHE A 47 7.11 9.02 48.56
CA PHE A 47 5.75 8.56 48.85
C PHE A 47 5.55 7.09 48.45
N CYS A 48 6.09 6.66 47.30
CA CYS A 48 6.08 5.25 46.89
C CYS A 48 6.92 4.38 47.84
N LEU A 49 8.09 4.88 48.28
CA LEU A 49 8.98 4.21 49.23
C LEU A 49 8.33 4.00 50.59
N ASP A 50 7.72 5.04 51.16
CA ASP A 50 7.05 4.99 52.47
C ASP A 50 5.90 3.98 52.49
N ARG A 51 5.31 3.69 51.32
CA ARG A 51 4.21 2.73 51.13
C ARG A 51 4.67 1.37 50.60
N ASN A 52 5.97 1.18 50.41
CA ASN A 52 6.56 -0.02 49.82
C ASN A 52 5.92 -0.38 48.46
N GLN A 53 5.60 0.63 47.65
CA GLN A 53 5.02 0.48 46.31
C GLN A 53 6.13 0.57 45.26
N PRO A 54 6.43 -0.51 44.52
CA PRO A 54 7.43 -0.50 43.47
C PRO A 54 7.00 0.35 42.27
N VAL A 55 7.96 1.06 41.68
CA VAL A 55 7.73 1.87 40.47
C VAL A 55 8.02 1.02 39.24
N ALA A 56 7.04 0.89 38.34
CA ALA A 56 7.15 0.05 37.16
C ALA A 56 7.82 0.76 35.98
N LEU A 57 7.55 2.06 35.81
CA LEU A 57 8.06 2.86 34.69
C LEU A 57 8.23 4.31 35.12
N VAL A 58 9.35 4.90 34.71
CA VAL A 58 9.64 6.32 34.85
C VAL A 58 9.89 6.92 33.46
N ILE A 59 9.14 7.96 33.14
CA ILE A 59 9.28 8.75 31.91
C ILE A 59 9.80 10.13 32.30
N ALA A 60 10.97 10.54 31.81
CA ALA A 60 11.53 11.85 32.08
C ALA A 60 11.87 12.59 30.78
N SER A 61 11.51 13.86 30.71
CA SER A 61 11.91 14.76 29.62
C SER A 61 13.27 15.39 29.88
N HIS A 62 14.07 15.61 28.83
CA HIS A 62 15.39 16.27 28.88
C HIS A 62 15.48 17.39 27.85
N HIS A 63 15.91 18.57 28.30
CA HIS A 63 16.26 19.71 27.46
C HIS A 63 17.18 20.68 28.22
N GLU A 64 17.68 21.73 27.57
CA GLU A 64 18.74 22.63 28.10
C GLU A 64 18.50 23.23 29.51
N ASN A 65 17.24 23.32 29.95
CA ASN A 65 16.85 23.89 31.25
C ASN A 65 16.31 22.84 32.24
N PHE A 66 16.36 21.55 31.88
CA PHE A 66 15.78 20.48 32.68
C PHE A 66 16.46 19.13 32.43
N ASP A 67 17.15 18.65 33.45
CA ASP A 67 17.99 17.45 33.38
C ASP A 67 17.25 16.19 33.84
N GLY A 68 16.37 15.69 32.98
CA GLY A 68 15.70 14.41 33.21
C GLY A 68 16.61 13.20 33.02
N ALA A 69 17.72 13.36 32.28
CA ALA A 69 18.69 12.30 32.05
C ALA A 69 19.42 11.90 33.35
N ASP A 70 19.94 12.88 34.10
CA ASP A 70 20.59 12.64 35.39
C ASP A 70 19.63 12.05 36.42
N PHE A 71 18.36 12.49 36.40
CA PHE A 71 17.33 11.92 37.27
C PHE A 71 17.17 10.41 37.05
N LEU A 72 17.08 9.95 35.80
CA LEU A 72 16.95 8.53 35.47
C LEU A 72 18.17 7.70 35.87
N ILE A 73 19.38 8.27 35.80
CA ILE A 73 20.62 7.61 36.25
C ILE A 73 20.58 7.41 37.78
N GLN A 74 20.06 8.39 38.53
CA GLN A 74 20.01 8.32 39.99
C GLN A 74 18.99 7.32 40.54
N LEU A 75 18.03 6.87 39.72
CA LEU A 75 17.02 5.87 40.13
C LEU A 75 17.60 4.50 40.51
N ASP A 76 18.80 4.15 40.04
CA ASP A 76 19.44 2.86 40.38
C ASP A 76 19.93 2.79 41.83
N LYS A 77 19.93 3.91 42.55
CA LYS A 77 20.39 3.98 43.94
C LYS A 77 19.37 3.42 44.94
N SER A 78 18.10 3.26 44.55
CA SER A 78 17.03 2.75 45.42
C SER A 78 16.52 1.38 44.97
N PRO A 79 16.34 0.42 45.90
CA PRO A 79 15.93 -0.95 45.56
C PRO A 79 14.51 -1.05 44.96
N LEU A 80 13.64 -0.07 45.20
CA LEU A 80 12.26 -0.05 44.66
C LEU A 80 12.15 0.59 43.26
N THR A 81 13.21 1.27 42.80
CA THR A 81 13.29 1.91 41.47
C THR A 81 14.35 1.29 40.59
N GLN A 82 15.22 0.43 41.13
CA GLN A 82 16.26 -0.29 40.39
C GLN A 82 15.72 -1.19 39.26
N ARG A 83 14.49 -1.69 39.42
CA ARG A 83 13.82 -2.52 38.41
C ARG A 83 12.81 -1.74 37.56
N ALA A 84 12.66 -0.45 37.81
CA ALA A 84 11.75 0.39 37.03
C ALA A 84 12.30 0.54 35.61
N ARG A 85 11.39 0.49 34.63
CA ARG A 85 11.75 0.79 33.24
C ARG A 85 11.97 2.28 33.09
N LYS A 86 12.97 2.68 32.29
CA LYS A 86 13.39 4.08 32.15
C LYS A 86 13.24 4.54 30.72
N VAL A 87 12.43 5.58 30.52
CA VAL A 87 12.17 6.18 29.21
C VAL A 87 12.56 7.66 29.23
N LEU A 88 13.45 8.05 28.33
CA LEU A 88 13.88 9.44 28.15
C LEU A 88 13.15 10.08 26.97
N ILE A 89 12.67 11.31 27.12
CA ILE A 89 12.13 12.13 26.03
C ILE A 89 13.08 13.31 25.79
N SER A 90 13.76 13.37 24.65
CA SER A 90 14.77 14.40 24.35
C SER A 90 14.39 15.27 23.14
N CYS A 91 14.85 16.53 23.12
CA CYS A 91 14.65 17.47 22.00
C CYS A 91 15.66 17.31 20.84
N GLY A 92 16.46 16.25 20.79
CA GLY A 92 17.33 15.90 19.65
C GLY A 92 18.59 16.77 19.46
N GLN A 93 18.73 17.87 20.19
CA GLN A 93 19.90 18.77 20.11
C GLN A 93 21.04 18.38 21.07
N ASP A 94 20.79 17.49 22.04
CA ASP A 94 21.71 17.21 23.15
C ASP A 94 22.17 15.73 23.16
N ILE A 95 22.91 15.34 22.12
CA ILE A 95 23.35 13.96 21.87
C ILE A 95 24.27 13.44 22.98
N GLN A 96 25.06 14.31 23.63
CA GLN A 96 25.96 13.90 24.71
C GLN A 96 25.19 13.44 25.96
N ALA A 97 24.13 14.13 26.36
CA ALA A 97 23.30 13.73 27.49
C ALA A 97 22.60 12.37 27.26
N ILE A 98 22.13 12.11 26.03
CA ILE A 98 21.54 10.82 25.67
C ILE A 98 22.60 9.70 25.76
N LEU A 99 23.81 9.94 25.24
CA LEU A 99 24.89 8.95 25.29
C LEU A 99 25.33 8.63 26.72
N THR A 100 25.42 9.65 27.59
CA THR A 100 25.72 9.45 29.02
C THR A 100 24.62 8.65 29.70
N ALA A 101 23.35 8.98 29.48
CA ALA A 101 22.23 8.26 30.07
C ALA A 101 22.09 6.81 29.57
N VAL A 102 22.43 6.54 28.31
CA VAL A 102 22.46 5.17 27.76
C VAL A 102 23.61 4.36 28.38
N ASN A 103 24.79 4.96 28.53
CA ASN A 103 25.98 4.27 29.04
C ASN A 103 25.96 4.08 30.57
N GLU A 104 25.45 5.05 31.33
CA GLU A 104 25.49 5.06 32.80
C GLU A 104 24.17 4.64 33.46
N GLY A 105 23.02 4.90 32.83
CA GLY A 105 21.70 4.80 33.47
C GLY A 105 20.82 3.63 33.04
N ARG A 106 21.27 2.77 32.11
CA ARG A 106 20.47 1.67 31.51
C ARG A 106 19.08 2.15 31.06
N LEU A 107 19.05 3.06 30.09
CA LEU A 107 17.81 3.44 29.43
C LEU A 107 17.20 2.25 28.67
N ASP A 108 15.91 1.98 28.92
CA ASP A 108 15.15 0.96 28.16
C ASP A 108 14.64 1.54 26.83
N HIS A 109 14.31 2.83 26.80
CA HIS A 109 13.85 3.50 25.59
C HIS A 109 14.17 5.00 25.56
N CYS A 110 14.32 5.57 24.36
CA CYS A 110 14.51 7.01 24.15
C CYS A 110 13.60 7.50 23.02
N LEU A 111 12.86 8.58 23.28
CA LEU A 111 11.96 9.25 22.34
C LEU A 111 12.49 10.63 22.00
N THR A 112 12.37 11.06 20.74
CA THR A 112 12.78 12.39 20.28
C THR A 112 11.58 13.25 19.91
N LYS A 113 11.55 14.51 20.39
CA LYS A 113 10.54 15.49 19.98
C LYS A 113 10.79 15.96 18.53
N PRO A 114 9.75 16.24 17.72
CA PRO A 114 8.32 16.23 18.06
C PRO A 114 7.74 14.81 18.18
N LEU A 115 6.97 14.56 19.24
CA LEU A 115 6.33 13.28 19.48
C LEU A 115 5.10 13.15 18.56
N GLN A 116 5.00 12.02 17.86
CA GLN A 116 3.80 11.65 17.10
C GLN A 116 2.69 11.17 18.04
N ASP A 117 1.42 11.31 17.61
CA ASP A 117 0.27 10.87 18.40
C ASP A 117 0.36 9.38 18.79
N ASN A 118 0.05 9.06 20.05
CA ASN A 118 0.08 7.72 20.66
C ASN A 118 1.46 7.04 20.76
N LEU A 119 2.56 7.74 20.44
CA LEU A 119 3.89 7.14 20.54
C LEU A 119 4.27 6.83 21.99
N VAL A 120 3.95 7.71 22.93
CA VAL A 120 4.23 7.50 24.36
C VAL A 120 3.39 6.35 24.91
N TYR A 121 2.10 6.28 24.54
CA TYR A 121 1.23 5.15 24.90
C TYR A 121 1.82 3.81 24.45
N LYS A 122 2.25 3.67 23.19
CA LYS A 122 2.82 2.42 22.66
C LYS A 122 4.12 2.04 23.37
N THR A 123 5.00 3.01 23.62
CA THR A 123 6.26 2.79 24.34
C THR A 123 6.00 2.37 25.79
N ALA A 124 5.09 3.05 26.49
CA ALA A 124 4.69 2.68 27.84
C ALA A 124 4.05 1.28 27.88
N GLN A 125 3.20 0.94 26.92
CA GLN A 125 2.57 -0.38 26.81
C GLN A 125 3.63 -1.48 26.64
N ASN A 126 4.63 -1.27 25.78
CA ASN A 126 5.71 -2.23 25.55
C ASN A 126 6.59 -2.43 26.79
N GLU A 127 7.04 -1.34 27.41
CA GLU A 127 7.94 -1.44 28.56
C GLU A 127 7.23 -1.97 29.82
N LEU A 128 5.97 -1.58 30.05
CA LEU A 128 5.18 -2.16 31.14
C LEU A 128 4.90 -3.65 30.93
N SER A 129 4.71 -4.08 29.69
CA SER A 129 4.57 -5.51 29.38
C SER A 129 5.84 -6.28 29.74
N ASN A 130 7.02 -5.72 29.46
CA ASN A 130 8.30 -6.33 29.85
C ASN A 130 8.45 -6.42 31.37
N PHE A 131 8.17 -5.32 32.08
CA PHE A 131 8.26 -5.26 33.53
C PHE A 131 7.36 -6.30 34.22
N VAL A 132 6.09 -6.39 33.81
CA VAL A 132 5.11 -7.32 34.41
C VAL A 132 5.50 -8.79 34.15
N ILE A 133 6.09 -9.11 33.01
CA ILE A 133 6.58 -10.47 32.70
C ILE A 133 7.73 -10.88 33.63
N GLU A 134 8.60 -9.94 34.01
CA GLU A 134 9.76 -10.22 34.86
C GLU A 134 9.38 -10.29 36.35
N GLU A 135 8.50 -9.38 36.80
CA GLU A 135 8.23 -9.12 38.22
C GLU A 135 6.90 -9.70 38.74
N ASP A 136 5.84 -9.82 37.93
CA ASP A 136 4.51 -10.31 38.35
C ASP A 136 4.07 -11.57 37.57
N LYS A 137 4.87 -12.61 37.73
CA LYS A 137 4.73 -13.90 37.04
C LYS A 137 3.44 -14.66 37.38
N GLU A 138 2.77 -14.33 38.48
CA GLU A 138 1.58 -15.04 38.93
C GLU A 138 0.29 -14.39 38.40
N ASN A 139 0.27 -13.08 38.19
CA ASN A 139 -0.92 -12.32 37.79
C ASN A 139 -0.85 -11.71 36.38
N LEU A 140 -0.03 -12.28 35.48
CA LEU A 140 0.15 -11.81 34.09
C LEU A 140 -1.17 -11.53 33.34
N LEU A 141 -2.19 -12.38 33.53
CA LEU A 141 -3.48 -12.26 32.85
C LEU A 141 -4.33 -11.08 33.34
N ALA A 142 -4.10 -10.59 34.56
CA ALA A 142 -4.82 -9.44 35.12
C ALA A 142 -4.49 -8.12 34.41
N TYR A 143 -3.37 -8.08 33.67
CA TYR A 143 -2.89 -6.94 32.89
C TYR A 143 -3.24 -7.04 31.40
N GLY A 144 -3.77 -8.17 30.93
CA GLY A 144 -3.98 -8.44 29.49
C GLY A 144 -5.02 -7.57 28.78
N LEU A 145 -5.83 -6.79 29.51
CA LEU A 145 -6.78 -5.82 28.93
C LEU A 145 -6.15 -4.46 28.62
N ILE A 146 -4.96 -4.18 29.17
CA ILE A 146 -4.33 -2.86 29.15
C ILE A 146 -2.93 -2.96 28.50
N LEU A 147 -2.22 -4.06 28.74
CA LEU A 147 -0.90 -4.36 28.20
C LEU A 147 -0.99 -5.31 26.99
N ASP A 148 0.15 -5.66 26.39
CA ASP A 148 0.19 -6.56 25.22
C ASP A 148 -0.30 -7.98 25.58
N GLN A 149 -1.55 -8.25 25.21
CA GLN A 149 -2.24 -9.49 25.52
C GLN A 149 -1.55 -10.72 24.91
N GLN A 150 -1.03 -10.62 23.68
CA GLN A 150 -0.39 -11.75 23.02
C GLN A 150 0.91 -12.13 23.72
N ARG A 151 1.70 -11.11 24.10
CA ARG A 151 2.98 -11.30 24.77
C ARG A 151 2.82 -11.86 26.18
N LEU A 152 1.86 -11.33 26.95
CA LEU A 152 1.55 -11.83 28.30
C LEU A 152 0.99 -13.26 28.29
N LEU A 153 0.10 -13.58 27.34
CA LEU A 153 -0.45 -14.92 27.20
C LEU A 153 0.64 -15.94 26.87
N ARG A 154 1.57 -15.60 25.97
CA ARG A 154 2.71 -16.46 25.61
C ARG A 154 3.62 -16.71 26.80
N ALA A 155 3.97 -15.67 27.56
CA ALA A 155 4.79 -15.81 28.76
C ALA A 155 4.11 -16.67 29.84
N HIS A 156 2.81 -16.48 30.05
CA HIS A 156 2.02 -17.30 30.98
C HIS A 156 1.97 -18.78 30.57
N ILE A 157 1.77 -19.06 29.27
CA ILE A 157 1.79 -20.42 28.72
C ILE A 157 3.16 -21.07 28.90
N ASP A 158 4.24 -20.35 28.61
CA ASP A 158 5.62 -20.85 28.76
C ASP A 158 5.94 -21.15 30.24
N GLN A 159 5.45 -20.33 31.17
CA GLN A 159 5.64 -20.56 32.60
C GLN A 159 4.81 -21.74 33.12
N LYS A 160 3.54 -21.85 32.73
CA LYS A 160 2.69 -23.01 33.04
C LYS A 160 3.30 -24.28 32.46
N MET A 161 3.82 -24.26 31.24
CA MET A 161 4.57 -25.36 30.64
C MET A 161 5.75 -25.77 31.52
N ARG A 162 6.56 -24.81 32.00
CA ARG A 162 7.71 -25.07 32.89
C ARG A 162 7.30 -25.63 34.26
N SER A 163 6.21 -25.14 34.86
CA SER A 163 5.74 -25.66 36.16
C SER A 163 5.06 -27.03 36.04
N TYR A 164 4.32 -27.29 34.95
CA TYR A 164 3.81 -28.63 34.64
C TYR A 164 4.94 -29.62 34.32
N GLN A 165 6.06 -29.19 33.74
CA GLN A 165 7.26 -30.01 33.52
C GLN A 165 7.95 -30.41 34.84
N ALA A 166 7.92 -29.56 35.87
CA ALA A 166 8.63 -29.80 37.13
C ALA A 166 7.95 -30.83 38.05
N GLY A 167 6.62 -31.03 37.95
CA GLY A 167 5.86 -31.91 38.84
C GLY A 167 5.70 -33.37 38.40
N PHE A 168 5.98 -33.71 37.14
CA PHE A 168 5.66 -35.03 36.56
C PHE A 168 6.87 -35.87 36.12
N ILE A 169 8.09 -35.31 36.07
CA ILE A 169 9.11 -35.81 35.11
C ILE A 169 10.56 -35.74 35.62
N THR A 170 10.92 -36.39 36.72
CA THR A 170 12.34 -36.41 37.14
C THR A 170 13.20 -37.47 36.45
N ASP A 171 12.67 -38.59 35.94
CA ASP A 171 13.54 -39.67 35.42
C ASP A 171 13.56 -39.90 33.90
N HIS A 172 12.51 -39.55 33.15
CA HIS A 172 12.40 -39.97 31.74
C HIS A 172 12.82 -38.91 30.71
N HIS A 173 13.23 -37.70 31.13
CA HIS A 173 13.68 -36.65 30.20
C HIS A 173 15.12 -36.80 29.69
N LYS A 174 15.97 -37.61 30.35
CA LYS A 174 17.34 -37.87 29.89
C LYS A 174 17.43 -38.86 28.73
N MET A 175 16.35 -39.57 28.42
CA MET A 175 16.30 -40.60 27.40
C MET A 175 15.94 -40.02 26.03
N SER A 176 16.62 -40.49 24.98
CA SER A 176 16.28 -40.12 23.61
C SER A 176 14.95 -40.75 23.20
N ASP A 177 14.28 -40.18 22.18
CA ASP A 177 13.00 -40.73 21.69
C ASP A 177 13.17 -42.16 21.16
N SER A 178 14.35 -42.50 20.64
CA SER A 178 14.68 -43.86 20.21
C SER A 178 14.75 -44.82 21.39
N ASP A 179 15.42 -44.42 22.48
CA ASP A 179 15.57 -45.27 23.67
C ASP A 179 14.23 -45.49 24.37
N LEU A 180 13.41 -44.44 24.43
CA LEU A 180 12.09 -44.50 25.04
C LEU A 180 11.12 -45.33 24.18
N ALA A 181 11.17 -45.19 22.86
CA ALA A 181 10.40 -46.05 21.95
C ALA A 181 10.86 -47.52 22.02
N GLU A 182 12.16 -47.77 22.17
CA GLU A 182 12.70 -49.13 22.31
C GLU A 182 12.29 -49.79 23.63
N GLN A 183 12.27 -49.04 24.74
CA GLN A 183 11.73 -49.54 26.01
C GLN A 183 10.24 -49.88 25.91
N VAL A 184 9.43 -49.02 25.29
CA VAL A 184 8.00 -49.27 25.07
C VAL A 184 7.80 -50.51 24.18
N ILE A 185 8.55 -50.64 23.08
CA ILE A 185 8.47 -51.81 22.20
C ILE A 185 8.85 -53.10 22.95
N ASN A 186 9.93 -53.08 23.74
CA ASN A 186 10.39 -54.25 24.46
C ASN A 186 9.41 -54.69 25.55
N ALA A 187 8.84 -53.74 26.30
CA ALA A 187 7.83 -54.03 27.30
C ALA A 187 6.53 -54.58 26.68
N LEU A 188 6.08 -53.99 25.56
CA LEU A 188 4.93 -54.53 24.81
C LEU A 188 5.21 -55.94 24.29
N LYS A 189 6.40 -56.21 23.74
CA LYS A 189 6.79 -57.56 23.29
C LYS A 189 6.80 -58.57 24.44
N GLN A 190 7.31 -58.19 25.61
CA GLN A 190 7.31 -59.05 26.79
C GLN A 190 5.89 -59.35 27.29
N PHE A 191 5.01 -58.35 27.26
CA PHE A 191 3.60 -58.52 27.62
C PHE A 191 2.91 -59.57 26.73
N PHE A 192 3.06 -59.45 25.40
CA PHE A 192 2.45 -60.40 24.46
C PHE A 192 3.18 -61.75 24.36
N ALA A 193 4.40 -61.88 24.89
CA ALA A 193 5.15 -63.14 24.88
C ALA A 193 4.54 -64.23 25.80
N ASN A 194 3.78 -63.85 26.83
CA ASN A 194 3.20 -64.77 27.81
C ASN A 194 1.81 -65.33 27.39
N GLY A 195 1.36 -65.03 26.17
CA GLY A 195 0.09 -65.50 25.59
C GLY A 195 -0.60 -64.40 24.80
N ASP A 196 -0.35 -64.34 23.48
CA ASP A 196 -0.99 -63.37 22.57
C ASP A 196 -2.33 -63.92 22.05
N GLU A 197 -3.37 -63.92 22.90
CA GLU A 197 -4.72 -64.32 22.48
C GLU A 197 -5.32 -63.36 21.42
N THR A 198 -4.78 -62.13 21.29
CA THR A 198 -5.34 -61.05 20.46
C THR A 198 -4.64 -60.85 19.12
N GLN A 199 -3.55 -61.60 18.84
CA GLN A 199 -2.70 -61.44 17.65
C GLN A 199 -2.30 -59.97 17.44
N ALA A 200 -1.81 -59.35 18.51
CA ALA A 200 -1.44 -57.94 18.52
C ALA A 200 -0.17 -57.68 17.69
N ILE A 201 0.77 -58.63 17.66
CA ILE A 201 1.97 -58.53 16.82
C ILE A 201 1.64 -59.02 15.41
N ARG A 202 1.81 -58.15 14.40
CA ARG A 202 1.45 -58.44 13.01
C ARG A 202 2.59 -58.13 12.06
N HIS A 203 2.65 -58.90 10.99
CA HIS A 203 3.56 -58.72 9.86
C HIS A 203 2.76 -58.29 8.64
N TYR A 204 3.12 -57.15 8.06
CA TYR A 204 2.49 -56.62 6.84
C TYR A 204 3.49 -56.60 5.68
N SER A 205 3.03 -56.94 4.48
CA SER A 205 3.80 -56.80 3.25
C SER A 205 3.98 -55.33 2.86
N SER A 206 4.88 -55.03 1.91
CA SER A 206 4.87 -53.73 1.24
C SER A 206 3.49 -53.42 0.63
N ASP A 207 3.16 -52.14 0.53
CA ASP A 207 1.90 -51.58 0.02
C ASP A 207 0.64 -51.87 0.85
N HIS A 208 0.78 -52.29 2.11
CA HIS A 208 -0.34 -52.42 3.03
C HIS A 208 -0.81 -51.07 3.60
N LEU A 209 -2.12 -50.84 3.59
CA LEU A 209 -2.76 -49.65 4.15
C LEU A 209 -3.00 -49.84 5.66
N LEU A 210 -2.43 -48.95 6.47
CA LEU A 210 -2.67 -48.91 7.91
C LEU A 210 -3.83 -47.97 8.26
N THR A 211 -3.84 -46.77 7.69
CA THR A 211 -4.92 -45.78 7.87
C THR A 211 -5.29 -45.16 6.53
N ILE A 212 -6.51 -44.64 6.41
CA ILE A 212 -7.01 -43.92 5.23
C ILE A 212 -7.49 -42.54 5.67
N GLU A 213 -7.00 -41.49 5.02
CA GLU A 213 -7.39 -40.11 5.33
C GLU A 213 -8.92 -39.92 5.24
N GLY A 214 -9.53 -39.41 6.32
CA GLY A 214 -10.97 -39.17 6.41
C GLY A 214 -11.80 -40.34 6.93
N GLU A 215 -11.21 -41.52 7.13
CA GLU A 215 -11.89 -42.68 7.72
C GLU A 215 -11.65 -42.81 9.22
N ASP A 216 -12.63 -43.37 9.93
CA ASP A 216 -12.53 -43.66 11.35
C ASP A 216 -11.37 -44.63 11.64
N ASN A 217 -10.58 -44.33 12.67
CA ASN A 217 -9.49 -45.20 13.10
C ASN A 217 -9.63 -45.60 14.57
N ASN A 218 -9.76 -46.91 14.77
CA ASN A 218 -9.91 -47.53 16.08
C ASN A 218 -8.64 -48.23 16.58
N PHE A 219 -7.55 -48.16 15.81
CA PHE A 219 -6.31 -48.86 16.11
C PHE A 219 -5.11 -47.92 16.21
N LEU A 220 -4.14 -48.35 17.00
CA LEU A 220 -2.84 -47.75 17.13
C LEU A 220 -1.79 -48.75 16.65
N TRP A 221 -0.88 -48.31 15.78
CA TRP A 221 0.21 -49.15 15.29
C TRP A 221 1.56 -48.62 15.77
N PHE A 222 2.33 -49.50 16.41
CA PHE A 222 3.74 -49.29 16.73
C PHE A 222 4.62 -49.99 15.72
N ILE A 223 5.54 -49.27 15.09
CA ILE A 223 6.47 -49.87 14.13
C ILE A 223 7.63 -50.53 14.89
N ILE A 224 7.74 -51.84 14.77
CA ILE A 224 8.83 -52.64 15.35
C ILE A 224 10.01 -52.72 14.36
N SER A 225 9.71 -52.89 13.08
CA SER A 225 10.67 -52.96 11.97
C SER A 225 9.97 -52.56 10.67
N GLY A 226 10.70 -52.05 9.68
CA GLY A 226 10.15 -51.59 8.40
C GLY A 226 9.91 -50.08 8.31
N GLU A 227 9.35 -49.64 7.18
CA GLU A 227 9.11 -48.23 6.85
C GLU A 227 7.65 -48.01 6.46
N VAL A 228 7.07 -46.91 6.95
CA VAL A 228 5.69 -46.49 6.66
C VAL A 228 5.71 -45.04 6.17
N ALA A 229 5.09 -44.76 5.03
CA ALA A 229 4.89 -43.42 4.52
C ALA A 229 3.48 -42.92 4.85
N LEU A 230 3.38 -41.65 5.29
CA LEU A 230 2.13 -40.94 5.51
C LEU A 230 1.87 -39.98 4.36
N TYR A 231 0.73 -40.14 3.69
CA TYR A 231 0.26 -39.30 2.61
C TYR A 231 -0.91 -38.42 3.05
N LYS A 232 -0.97 -37.21 2.50
CA LYS A 232 -2.10 -36.28 2.65
C LYS A 232 -2.50 -35.70 1.30
N LYS A 233 -3.80 -35.49 1.07
CA LYS A 233 -4.31 -34.76 -0.09
C LYS A 233 -4.14 -33.24 0.09
N ASP A 234 -3.57 -32.59 -0.92
CA ASP A 234 -3.53 -31.12 -1.06
C ASP A 234 -4.93 -30.57 -1.43
N GLU A 235 -5.12 -29.26 -1.41
CA GLU A 235 -6.36 -28.55 -1.81
C GLU A 235 -6.77 -28.86 -3.27
N LEU A 236 -5.81 -29.28 -4.11
CA LEU A 236 -6.00 -29.71 -5.49
C LEU A 236 -6.28 -31.23 -5.63
N GLY A 237 -6.41 -31.97 -4.52
CA GLY A 237 -6.71 -33.41 -4.50
C GLY A 237 -5.51 -34.33 -4.76
N MET A 238 -4.30 -33.81 -5.01
CA MET A 238 -3.09 -34.61 -5.20
C MET A 238 -2.52 -35.12 -3.86
N GLN A 239 -2.17 -36.41 -3.79
CA GLN A 239 -1.53 -37.00 -2.62
C GLN A 239 -0.04 -36.63 -2.55
N ARG A 240 0.43 -36.15 -1.39
CA ARG A 240 1.84 -35.86 -1.11
C ARG A 240 2.31 -36.63 0.12
N GLU A 241 3.53 -37.18 0.06
CA GLU A 241 4.21 -37.78 1.22
C GLU A 241 4.56 -36.65 2.21
N VAL A 242 4.03 -36.74 3.43
CA VAL A 242 4.22 -35.73 4.48
C VAL A 242 5.35 -36.14 5.41
N VAL A 243 5.38 -37.42 5.80
CA VAL A 243 6.35 -37.96 6.77
C VAL A 243 6.60 -39.44 6.48
N ARG A 244 7.86 -39.86 6.63
CA ARG A 244 8.24 -41.27 6.71
C ARG A 244 8.51 -41.68 8.14
N HIS A 245 7.90 -42.77 8.56
CA HIS A 245 8.02 -43.37 9.87
C HIS A 245 8.80 -44.68 9.81
N THR A 246 9.64 -44.90 10.80
CA THR A 246 10.50 -46.07 10.95
C THR A 246 10.34 -46.67 12.34
N LYS A 247 11.17 -47.65 12.72
CA LYS A 247 11.12 -48.31 14.05
C LYS A 247 10.98 -47.27 15.18
N GLY A 248 10.02 -47.51 16.07
CA GLY A 248 9.73 -46.66 17.23
C GLY A 248 8.72 -45.54 16.98
N ASN A 249 8.32 -45.30 15.73
CA ASN A 249 7.26 -44.36 15.42
C ASN A 249 5.86 -44.98 15.57
N LEU A 250 4.89 -44.08 15.72
CA LEU A 250 3.50 -44.33 16.01
C LEU A 250 2.63 -43.89 14.86
N VAL A 251 1.77 -44.78 14.36
CA VAL A 251 0.79 -44.48 13.32
C VAL A 251 -0.61 -44.54 13.93
N GLY A 252 -1.44 -43.53 13.64
CA GLY A 252 -2.82 -43.46 14.15
C GLY A 252 -2.96 -42.89 15.58
N GLY A 253 -1.87 -42.41 16.21
CA GLY A 253 -1.89 -41.92 17.60
C GLY A 253 -2.91 -40.82 17.91
N MET A 254 -3.02 -39.81 17.06
CA MET A 254 -3.99 -38.72 17.26
C MET A 254 -5.42 -39.21 17.12
N SER A 255 -5.77 -39.85 15.99
CA SER A 255 -7.12 -40.38 15.73
C SER A 255 -7.56 -41.39 16.80
N PHE A 256 -6.61 -42.20 17.30
CA PHE A 256 -6.88 -43.16 18.36
C PHE A 256 -7.19 -42.45 19.69
N VAL A 257 -6.45 -41.41 20.06
CA VAL A 257 -6.66 -40.68 21.33
C VAL A 257 -7.87 -39.76 21.27
N THR A 258 -8.06 -39.00 20.18
CA THR A 258 -9.12 -38.00 20.04
C THR A 258 -10.45 -38.59 19.56
N GLY A 259 -10.41 -39.75 18.89
CA GLY A 259 -11.59 -40.35 18.24
C GLY A 259 -11.98 -39.67 16.92
N GLU A 260 -11.18 -38.73 16.43
CA GLU A 260 -11.39 -38.10 15.12
C GLU A 260 -10.97 -39.02 13.97
N PRO A 261 -11.52 -38.81 12.76
CA PRO A 261 -11.07 -39.52 11.57
C PRO A 261 -9.58 -39.36 11.32
N SER A 262 -8.98 -40.35 10.66
CA SER A 262 -7.56 -40.37 10.34
C SER A 262 -7.17 -39.14 9.52
N PHE A 263 -6.16 -38.41 9.99
CA PHE A 263 -5.65 -37.23 9.31
C PHE A 263 -4.85 -37.52 8.02
N SER A 264 -4.34 -38.74 7.88
CA SER A 264 -3.42 -39.12 6.80
C SER A 264 -3.59 -40.58 6.43
N THR A 265 -3.33 -40.88 5.17
CA THR A 265 -3.27 -42.25 4.66
C THR A 265 -1.89 -42.83 4.93
N ALA A 266 -1.78 -43.93 5.67
CA ALA A 266 -0.51 -44.56 6.00
C ALA A 266 -0.32 -45.85 5.20
N ILE A 267 0.81 -45.97 4.49
CA ILE A 267 1.14 -47.11 3.63
C ILE A 267 2.51 -47.66 4.02
N THR A 268 2.63 -48.97 4.20
CA THR A 268 3.92 -49.64 4.43
C THR A 268 4.73 -49.67 3.14
N LEU A 269 5.96 -49.16 3.14
CA LEU A 269 6.86 -49.17 1.97
C LEU A 269 7.66 -50.48 1.86
N THR A 270 7.92 -51.11 3.00
CA THR A 270 8.67 -52.37 3.11
C THR A 270 7.89 -53.37 3.95
N ASN A 271 8.36 -54.62 4.00
CA ASN A 271 7.79 -55.59 4.93
C ASN A 271 7.97 -55.06 6.36
N THR A 272 6.85 -54.80 7.04
CA THR A 272 6.81 -54.02 8.28
C THR A 272 6.20 -54.85 9.40
N ASP A 273 6.94 -55.02 10.49
CA ASP A 273 6.43 -55.59 11.73
C ASP A 273 5.82 -54.49 12.59
N VAL A 274 4.60 -54.70 13.06
CA VAL A 274 3.92 -53.73 13.91
C VAL A 274 3.20 -54.38 15.10
N ILE A 275 3.06 -53.63 16.19
CA ILE A 275 2.13 -53.96 17.27
C ILE A 275 0.85 -53.17 17.03
N LYS A 276 -0.24 -53.86 16.72
CA LYS A 276 -1.57 -53.28 16.50
C LYS A 276 -2.38 -53.41 17.78
N LEU A 277 -2.79 -52.27 18.34
CA LEU A 277 -3.58 -52.18 19.57
C LEU A 277 -4.92 -51.54 19.27
N ASP A 278 -6.02 -52.18 19.65
CA ASP A 278 -7.33 -51.52 19.75
C ASP A 278 -7.50 -50.89 21.15
N ARG A 279 -8.65 -50.25 21.39
CA ARG A 279 -8.93 -49.56 22.66
C ARG A 279 -8.97 -50.52 23.86
N GLU A 280 -9.51 -51.72 23.69
CA GLU A 280 -9.66 -52.69 24.79
C GLU A 280 -8.32 -53.32 25.16
N VAL A 281 -7.55 -53.75 24.17
CA VAL A 281 -6.20 -54.27 24.35
C VAL A 281 -5.28 -53.18 24.90
N PHE A 282 -5.39 -51.95 24.41
CA PHE A 282 -4.63 -50.81 24.91
C PHE A 282 -4.90 -50.57 26.40
N SER A 283 -6.16 -50.50 26.81
CA SER A 283 -6.52 -50.33 28.22
C SER A 283 -5.98 -51.47 29.08
N THR A 284 -6.14 -52.72 28.63
CA THR A 284 -5.65 -53.90 29.37
C THR A 284 -4.14 -53.86 29.58
N VAL A 285 -3.37 -53.53 28.54
CA VAL A 285 -1.91 -53.37 28.62
C VAL A 285 -1.54 -52.28 29.63
N MET A 286 -2.24 -51.14 29.60
CA MET A 286 -1.95 -50.00 30.48
C MET A 286 -2.33 -50.23 31.94
N TYR A 287 -3.34 -51.06 32.23
CA TYR A 287 -3.71 -51.43 33.59
C TYR A 287 -2.85 -52.57 34.16
N SER A 288 -2.28 -53.41 33.29
CA SER A 288 -1.48 -54.57 33.70
C SER A 288 -0.03 -54.21 34.05
N ASP A 289 0.53 -53.17 33.44
CA ASP A 289 1.88 -52.69 33.71
C ASP A 289 1.91 -51.19 34.07
N THR A 290 1.96 -50.92 35.37
CA THR A 290 2.02 -49.55 35.92
C THR A 290 3.28 -48.79 35.53
N ALA A 291 4.35 -49.45 35.06
CA ALA A 291 5.58 -48.81 34.60
C ALA A 291 5.53 -48.43 33.11
N LEU A 292 4.66 -49.04 32.31
CA LEU A 292 4.53 -48.79 30.88
C LEU A 292 3.77 -47.48 30.57
N LEU A 293 2.72 -47.18 31.36
CA LEU A 293 1.85 -46.03 31.13
C LEU A 293 2.61 -44.69 31.10
N PRO A 294 3.53 -44.37 32.04
CA PRO A 294 4.30 -43.14 32.00
C PRO A 294 5.20 -43.02 30.76
N LEU A 295 5.88 -44.12 30.37
CA LEU A 295 6.76 -44.16 29.19
C LEU A 295 5.96 -43.89 27.92
N PHE A 296 4.84 -44.58 27.77
CA PHE A 296 3.96 -44.44 26.63
C PHE A 296 3.36 -43.02 26.51
N THR A 297 2.88 -42.48 27.63
CA THR A 297 2.30 -41.12 27.69
C THR A 297 3.35 -40.07 27.33
N ASN A 298 4.60 -40.26 27.78
CA ASN A 298 5.71 -39.38 27.42
C ASN A 298 6.00 -39.42 25.91
N LEU A 299 6.03 -40.61 25.30
CA LEU A 299 6.25 -40.77 23.86
C LEU A 299 5.18 -40.04 23.02
N LEU A 300 3.91 -40.22 23.37
CA LEU A 300 2.80 -39.55 22.71
C LEU A 300 2.88 -38.03 22.85
N LEU A 301 3.08 -37.53 24.07
CA LEU A 301 3.19 -36.09 24.32
C LEU A 301 4.36 -35.46 23.56
N ARG A 302 5.51 -36.12 23.48
CA ARG A 302 6.66 -35.63 22.69
C ARG A 302 6.35 -35.56 21.19
N HIS A 303 5.72 -36.60 20.63
CA HIS A 303 5.31 -36.61 19.23
C HIS A 303 4.28 -35.52 18.93
N PHE A 304 3.32 -35.28 19.81
CA PHE A 304 2.32 -34.21 19.66
C PHE A 304 2.96 -32.81 19.76
N ASN A 305 3.80 -32.57 20.76
CA ASN A 305 4.47 -31.27 20.94
C ASN A 305 5.36 -30.91 19.73
N ARG A 306 6.14 -31.86 19.21
CA ARG A 306 6.96 -31.62 18.01
C ARG A 306 6.13 -31.28 16.78
N ARG A 307 5.00 -31.96 16.60
CA ARG A 307 4.08 -31.69 15.49
C ARG A 307 3.46 -30.30 15.61
N LEU A 308 3.01 -29.91 16.79
CA LEU A 308 2.50 -28.57 17.07
C LEU A 308 3.55 -27.48 16.80
N GLN A 309 4.79 -27.67 17.29
CA GLN A 309 5.89 -26.74 17.06
C GLN A 309 6.20 -26.53 15.56
N ARG A 310 6.21 -27.61 14.77
CA ARG A 310 6.42 -27.50 13.31
C ARG A 310 5.31 -26.67 12.65
N ASN A 311 4.04 -26.95 12.98
CA ASN A 311 2.91 -26.20 12.44
C ASN A 311 2.97 -24.69 12.79
N ILE A 312 3.32 -24.36 14.03
CA ILE A 312 3.46 -22.97 14.49
C ILE A 312 4.60 -22.27 13.72
N ASN A 313 5.77 -22.91 13.61
CA ASN A 313 6.91 -22.34 12.90
C ASN A 313 6.60 -22.09 11.41
N THR A 314 5.97 -23.05 10.73
CA THR A 314 5.57 -22.89 9.33
C THR A 314 4.58 -21.73 9.16
N LYS A 315 3.60 -21.59 10.05
CA LYS A 315 2.62 -20.50 10.01
C LYS A 315 3.27 -19.14 10.24
N LEU A 316 4.20 -19.03 11.20
CA LEU A 316 4.97 -17.81 11.46
C LEU A 316 5.85 -17.43 10.26
N GLN A 317 6.51 -18.41 9.65
CA GLN A 317 7.36 -18.16 8.49
C GLN A 317 6.54 -17.69 7.28
N LEU A 318 5.37 -18.29 7.05
CA LEU A 318 4.44 -17.85 6.01
C LEU A 318 3.96 -16.41 6.25
N GLN A 319 3.58 -16.07 7.48
CA GLN A 319 3.15 -14.72 7.83
C GLN A 319 4.25 -13.68 7.57
N LYS A 320 5.50 -14.00 7.93
CA LYS A 320 6.66 -13.14 7.64
C LYS A 320 6.91 -12.97 6.14
N THR A 321 6.74 -14.03 5.34
CA THR A 321 6.88 -13.92 3.88
C THR A 321 5.79 -13.07 3.24
N LEU A 322 4.55 -13.13 3.75
CA LEU A 322 3.45 -12.29 3.29
C LEU A 322 3.71 -10.81 3.60
N GLU A 323 4.10 -10.49 4.82
CA GLU A 323 4.44 -9.13 5.23
C GLU A 323 5.59 -8.55 4.39
N SER A 324 6.64 -9.35 4.16
CA SER A 324 7.76 -8.93 3.28
C SER A 324 7.31 -8.72 1.83
N LEU A 325 6.35 -9.50 1.34
CA LEU A 325 5.81 -9.36 -0.01
C LEU A 325 4.96 -8.09 -0.12
N GLU A 326 4.13 -7.78 0.87
CA GLU A 326 3.33 -6.56 0.93
C GLU A 326 4.22 -5.30 0.93
N VAL A 327 5.30 -5.30 1.72
CA VAL A 327 6.26 -4.18 1.75
C VAL A 327 6.95 -4.00 0.39
N ALA A 328 7.46 -5.07 -0.22
CA ALA A 328 8.09 -5.00 -1.52
C ALA A 328 7.12 -4.52 -2.61
N HIS A 329 5.87 -4.95 -2.53
CA HIS A 329 4.81 -4.52 -3.44
C HIS A 329 4.51 -3.02 -3.30
N HIS A 330 4.41 -2.50 -2.06
CA HIS A 330 4.19 -1.07 -1.83
C HIS A 330 5.34 -0.22 -2.39
N GLN A 331 6.59 -0.65 -2.21
CA GLN A 331 7.76 0.02 -2.78
C GLN A 331 7.74 0.05 -4.31
N LEU A 332 7.29 -1.03 -4.96
CA LEU A 332 7.16 -1.07 -6.42
C LEU A 332 6.12 -0.06 -6.92
N ILE A 333 4.97 0.02 -6.25
CA ILE A 333 3.91 1.01 -6.58
C ILE A 333 4.45 2.43 -6.46
N GLU A 334 5.16 2.76 -5.38
CA GLU A 334 5.79 4.08 -5.23
C GLU A 334 6.82 4.36 -6.34
N SER A 335 7.65 3.37 -6.68
CA SER A 335 8.64 3.53 -7.76
C SER A 335 7.98 3.77 -9.12
N GLU A 336 6.87 3.10 -9.41
CA GLU A 336 6.11 3.29 -10.66
C GLU A 336 5.40 4.65 -10.66
N LYS A 337 4.81 5.07 -9.54
CA LYS A 337 4.25 6.42 -9.36
C LYS A 337 5.31 7.48 -9.65
N MET A 338 6.52 7.34 -9.09
CA MET A 338 7.61 8.29 -9.31
C MET A 338 8.10 8.30 -10.77
N ALA A 339 8.15 7.14 -11.43
CA ALA A 339 8.51 7.05 -12.84
C ALA A 339 7.46 7.71 -13.75
N MET A 340 6.16 7.45 -13.51
CA MET A 340 5.05 8.10 -14.20
C MET A 340 5.04 9.61 -13.98
N LEU A 341 5.20 10.04 -12.72
CA LEU A 341 5.31 11.46 -12.37
C LEU A 341 6.52 12.08 -13.07
N GLY A 342 7.66 11.38 -13.14
CA GLY A 342 8.85 11.84 -13.87
C GLY A 342 8.61 12.05 -15.37
N GLN A 343 7.94 11.10 -16.04
CA GLN A 343 7.56 11.24 -17.46
C GLN A 343 6.54 12.37 -17.66
N LEU A 344 5.54 12.48 -16.79
CA LEU A 344 4.55 13.55 -16.83
C LEU A 344 5.21 14.90 -16.62
N VAL A 345 6.07 15.05 -15.61
CA VAL A 345 6.79 16.29 -15.32
C VAL A 345 7.70 16.66 -16.49
N ALA A 346 8.41 15.71 -17.11
CA ALA A 346 9.24 15.99 -18.28
C ALA A 346 8.40 16.43 -19.50
N GLY A 347 7.28 15.75 -19.76
CA GLY A 347 6.35 16.11 -20.83
C GLY A 347 5.69 17.47 -20.58
N VAL A 348 5.20 17.70 -19.37
CA VAL A 348 4.60 18.95 -18.90
C VAL A 348 5.60 20.09 -18.95
N ALA A 349 6.85 19.88 -18.52
CA ALA A 349 7.87 20.91 -18.59
C ALA A 349 8.10 21.34 -20.06
N HIS A 350 8.15 20.36 -20.97
CA HIS A 350 8.25 20.65 -22.40
C HIS A 350 7.00 21.39 -22.92
N GLU A 351 5.80 20.99 -22.48
CA GLU A 351 4.53 21.62 -22.85
C GLU A 351 4.28 23.00 -22.23
N LEU A 352 4.87 23.30 -21.08
CA LEU A 352 4.89 24.62 -20.46
C LEU A 352 5.93 25.52 -21.12
N ASN A 353 7.11 25.00 -21.44
CA ASN A 353 8.17 25.76 -22.09
C ASN A 353 7.73 26.30 -23.45
N ASN A 354 6.92 25.57 -24.21
CA ASN A 354 6.42 25.99 -25.52
C ASN A 354 5.61 27.31 -25.50
N PRO A 355 4.49 27.44 -24.75
CA PRO A 355 3.74 28.67 -24.62
C PRO A 355 4.55 29.75 -23.88
N ILE A 356 5.40 29.41 -22.90
CA ILE A 356 6.28 30.39 -22.24
C ILE A 356 7.22 31.03 -23.26
N ALA A 357 7.87 30.23 -24.12
CA ALA A 357 8.75 30.75 -25.16
C ALA A 357 7.99 31.61 -26.18
N ALA A 358 6.74 31.26 -26.50
CA ALA A 358 5.88 32.08 -27.35
C ALA A 358 5.50 33.42 -26.69
N ILE A 359 5.19 33.41 -25.38
CA ILE A 359 4.93 34.63 -24.60
C ILE A 359 6.18 35.50 -24.59
N LEU A 360 7.36 34.96 -24.25
CA LEU A 360 8.61 35.72 -24.19
C LEU A 360 8.92 36.41 -25.53
N ARG A 361 8.85 35.68 -26.65
CA ARG A 361 9.04 36.25 -28.00
C ARG A 361 7.97 37.30 -28.33
N GLY A 362 6.73 37.06 -27.91
CA GLY A 362 5.65 38.02 -28.07
C GLY A 362 5.91 39.31 -27.29
N THR A 363 6.35 39.21 -26.04
CA THR A 363 6.67 40.37 -25.20
C THR A 363 7.83 41.18 -25.77
N GLU A 364 8.87 40.51 -26.28
CA GLU A 364 9.99 41.17 -26.97
C GLU A 364 9.50 41.92 -28.23
N THR A 365 8.73 41.24 -29.08
CA THR A 365 8.11 41.85 -30.27
C THR A 365 7.23 43.05 -29.92
N LEU A 366 6.44 42.93 -28.85
CA LEU A 366 5.55 44.00 -28.39
C LEU A 366 6.35 45.18 -27.83
N THR A 367 7.46 44.92 -27.13
CA THR A 367 8.35 45.97 -26.59
C THR A 367 8.93 46.83 -27.71
N ASP A 368 9.46 46.18 -28.76
CA ASP A 368 9.97 46.87 -29.95
C ASP A 368 8.87 47.65 -30.69
N ASN A 369 7.66 47.09 -30.71
CA ASN A 369 6.55 47.68 -31.45
C ASN A 369 5.87 48.83 -30.69
N ILE A 370 5.81 48.80 -29.36
CA ILE A 370 5.27 49.89 -28.54
C ILE A 370 6.03 51.20 -28.81
N LEU A 371 7.36 51.15 -28.93
CA LEU A 371 8.15 52.33 -29.28
C LEU A 371 7.77 52.91 -30.64
N LYS A 372 7.39 52.07 -31.61
CA LYS A 372 6.92 52.51 -32.93
C LYS A 372 5.51 53.10 -32.87
N LEU A 373 4.64 52.54 -32.03
CA LEU A 373 3.28 53.04 -31.84
C LEU A 373 3.26 54.41 -31.14
N VAL A 374 4.09 54.59 -30.11
CA VAL A 374 4.19 55.86 -29.36
C VAL A 374 4.81 56.97 -30.21
N ASN A 375 5.81 56.65 -31.04
CA ASN A 375 6.47 57.60 -31.92
C ASN A 375 5.81 57.71 -33.32
N SER A 376 4.57 57.23 -33.48
CA SER A 376 3.86 57.34 -34.75
C SER A 376 3.57 58.81 -35.08
N ASP A 377 3.82 59.22 -36.32
CA ASP A 377 3.48 60.55 -36.85
C ASP A 377 1.96 60.77 -36.99
N GLY A 378 1.12 59.78 -36.68
CA GLY A 378 -0.35 59.89 -36.70
C GLY A 378 -0.92 60.07 -38.10
N LYS A 379 -0.49 59.24 -39.07
CA LYS A 379 -0.95 59.33 -40.46
C LYS A 379 -2.38 58.79 -40.64
N CYS A 380 -2.78 57.81 -39.82
CA CYS A 380 -4.12 57.24 -39.81
C CYS A 380 -5.02 57.83 -38.71
N PRO A 381 -6.35 57.92 -38.94
CA PRO A 381 -7.30 58.32 -37.91
C PRO A 381 -7.25 57.39 -36.67
N PRO A 382 -7.32 57.93 -35.44
CA PRO A 382 -7.24 57.13 -34.21
C PRO A 382 -8.39 56.12 -34.07
N GLU A 383 -9.54 56.38 -34.68
CA GLU A 383 -10.68 55.44 -34.73
C GLU A 383 -10.33 54.18 -35.52
N LEU A 384 -9.62 54.34 -36.65
CA LEU A 384 -9.23 53.23 -37.51
C LEU A 384 -8.11 52.39 -36.89
N THR A 385 -7.10 53.02 -36.30
CA THR A 385 -6.01 52.32 -35.61
C THR A 385 -6.53 51.52 -34.42
N SER A 386 -7.44 52.10 -33.63
CA SER A 386 -8.12 51.44 -32.51
C SER A 386 -8.98 50.26 -32.99
N HIS A 387 -9.71 50.41 -34.09
CA HIS A 387 -10.50 49.33 -34.67
C HIS A 387 -9.63 48.15 -35.13
N VAL A 388 -8.52 48.43 -35.83
CA VAL A 388 -7.58 47.41 -36.30
C VAL A 388 -6.93 46.66 -35.12
N LEU A 389 -6.53 47.38 -34.07
CA LEU A 389 -5.99 46.79 -32.84
C LEU A 389 -7.01 45.88 -32.15
N THR A 390 -8.23 46.37 -31.92
CA THR A 390 -9.31 45.64 -31.23
C THR A 390 -9.75 44.40 -32.01
N ARG A 391 -9.78 44.51 -33.34
CA ARG A 391 -10.04 43.37 -34.23
C ARG A 391 -8.92 42.34 -34.16
N ALA A 392 -7.66 42.76 -34.18
CA ALA A 392 -6.53 41.84 -34.05
C ALA A 392 -6.49 41.10 -32.70
N LEU A 393 -6.95 41.76 -31.62
CA LEU A 393 -7.11 41.18 -30.28
C LEU A 393 -8.18 40.08 -30.20
N SER A 394 -9.26 40.19 -30.98
CA SER A 394 -10.46 39.33 -30.88
C SER A 394 -10.66 38.37 -32.05
N SER A 395 -9.97 38.61 -33.17
CA SER A 395 -10.11 37.79 -34.39
C SER A 395 -9.56 36.38 -34.23
N ARG A 396 -10.30 35.42 -34.80
CA ARG A 396 -9.81 34.05 -35.00
C ARG A 396 -8.76 34.05 -36.12
N PRO A 397 -7.61 33.39 -35.96
CA PRO A 397 -6.65 33.26 -37.04
C PRO A 397 -7.29 32.49 -38.19
N ASN A 398 -7.25 33.07 -39.40
CA ASN A 398 -7.69 32.38 -40.61
C ASN A 398 -6.71 31.26 -40.97
N SER A 399 -7.17 30.28 -41.74
CA SER A 399 -6.28 29.31 -42.37
C SER A 399 -5.31 30.03 -43.32
N THR A 400 -4.06 29.59 -43.35
CA THR A 400 -3.07 30.08 -44.33
C THR A 400 -3.50 29.83 -45.77
N ALA A 401 -4.39 28.87 -46.03
CA ALA A 401 -5.01 28.66 -47.33
C ALA A 401 -6.03 29.76 -47.67
N ASP A 402 -6.90 30.12 -46.71
CA ASP A 402 -7.91 31.16 -46.88
C ASP A 402 -7.27 32.54 -47.07
N ASP A 403 -6.25 32.86 -46.28
CA ASP A 403 -5.52 34.12 -46.41
C ASP A 403 -4.81 34.25 -47.76
N ARG A 404 -4.27 33.13 -48.30
CA ARG A 404 -3.69 33.11 -49.66
C ARG A 404 -4.75 33.30 -50.73
N GLN A 405 -5.93 32.71 -50.59
CA GLN A 405 -7.02 32.85 -51.54
C GLN A 405 -7.55 34.29 -51.56
N LYS A 406 -7.80 34.87 -50.38
CA LYS A 406 -8.20 36.27 -50.24
C LYS A 406 -7.14 37.23 -50.79
N ALA A 407 -5.85 36.99 -50.50
CA ALA A 407 -4.77 37.82 -51.02
C ALA A 407 -4.68 37.77 -52.55
N LYS A 408 -4.91 36.60 -53.15
CA LYS A 408 -4.91 36.44 -54.61
C LYS A 408 -6.10 37.15 -55.27
N ALA A 409 -7.26 37.17 -54.63
CA ALA A 409 -8.42 37.93 -55.09
C ALA A 409 -8.17 39.44 -55.06
N VAL A 410 -7.57 39.95 -53.98
CA VAL A 410 -7.19 41.37 -53.87
C VAL A 410 -6.07 41.73 -54.84
N GLU A 411 -5.08 40.85 -55.04
CA GLU A 411 -3.96 41.04 -55.99
C GLU A 411 -4.46 41.28 -57.42
N GLN A 412 -5.55 40.64 -57.84
CA GLN A 412 -6.18 40.87 -59.15
C GLN A 412 -6.76 42.29 -59.32
N VAL A 413 -7.10 42.97 -58.22
CA VAL A 413 -7.73 44.30 -58.23
C VAL A 413 -6.69 45.43 -58.18
N ILE A 414 -5.65 45.27 -57.37
CA ILE A 414 -4.63 46.32 -57.13
C ILE A 414 -3.28 46.08 -57.81
N GLY A 415 -3.01 44.87 -58.30
CA GLY A 415 -1.78 44.54 -59.06
C GLY A 415 -0.50 44.37 -58.22
N ASP A 416 -0.52 44.72 -56.94
CA ASP A 416 0.61 44.53 -56.01
C ASP A 416 0.32 43.45 -54.96
N ARG A 417 1.06 42.34 -55.05
CA ARG A 417 0.97 41.19 -54.15
C ARG A 417 1.31 41.51 -52.70
N ARG A 418 2.25 42.44 -52.45
CA ARG A 418 2.70 42.78 -51.09
C ARG A 418 1.63 43.61 -50.38
N LEU A 419 1.05 44.59 -51.07
CA LEU A 419 -0.04 45.41 -50.54
C LEU A 419 -1.33 44.60 -50.39
N ALA A 420 -1.62 43.67 -51.31
CA ALA A 420 -2.76 42.76 -51.21
C ALA A 420 -2.71 41.90 -49.93
N LYS A 421 -1.53 41.37 -49.59
CA LYS A 421 -1.33 40.61 -48.34
C LYS A 421 -1.54 41.48 -47.11
N LYS A 422 -1.06 42.73 -47.10
CA LYS A 422 -1.26 43.66 -45.98
C LYS A 422 -2.75 43.99 -45.80
N LEU A 423 -3.48 44.32 -46.87
CA LEU A 423 -4.91 44.61 -46.81
C LEU A 423 -5.73 43.44 -46.26
N VAL A 424 -5.42 42.20 -46.67
CA VAL A 424 -6.07 41.00 -46.15
C VAL A 424 -5.75 40.77 -44.68
N ARG A 425 -4.47 40.92 -44.27
CA ARG A 425 -4.06 40.78 -42.88
C ARG A 425 -4.74 41.80 -41.96
N LEU A 426 -4.86 43.04 -42.42
CA LEU A 426 -5.53 44.13 -41.72
C LEU A 426 -7.07 44.01 -41.76
N GLY A 427 -7.61 43.10 -42.58
CA GLY A 427 -9.04 42.91 -42.76
C GLY A 427 -9.74 44.04 -43.53
N LEU A 428 -8.97 44.77 -44.35
CA LEU A 428 -9.40 45.88 -45.22
C LEU A 428 -9.65 45.41 -46.67
N ASN A 429 -9.72 44.11 -46.90
CA ASN A 429 -9.84 43.48 -48.22
C ASN A 429 -11.18 43.72 -48.92
N GLU A 430 -12.21 44.14 -48.18
CA GLU A 430 -13.55 44.46 -48.70
C GLU A 430 -13.84 45.97 -48.70
N ASP A 431 -12.91 46.79 -48.22
CA ASP A 431 -13.09 48.23 -48.16
C ASP A 431 -12.76 48.88 -49.51
N GLN A 432 -13.81 49.29 -50.23
CA GLN A 432 -13.74 49.91 -51.54
C GLN A 432 -12.83 51.16 -51.55
N LEU A 433 -12.77 51.89 -50.43
CA LEU A 433 -11.96 53.11 -50.30
C LEU A 433 -10.47 52.76 -50.31
N TRP A 434 -10.07 51.75 -49.53
CA TRP A 434 -8.69 51.26 -49.48
C TRP A 434 -8.24 50.61 -50.79
N LEU A 435 -9.10 49.79 -51.42
CA LEU A 435 -8.81 49.19 -52.73
C LEU A 435 -8.55 50.24 -53.81
N THR A 436 -9.37 51.30 -53.83
CA THR A 436 -9.23 52.39 -54.81
C THR A 436 -8.00 53.24 -54.52
N LYS A 437 -7.76 53.61 -53.25
CA LYS A 437 -6.61 54.41 -52.81
C LYS A 437 -5.28 53.70 -53.10
N THR A 438 -5.23 52.38 -52.88
CA THR A 438 -4.03 51.56 -53.13
C THR A 438 -3.69 51.50 -54.62
N ARG A 439 -4.72 51.53 -55.49
CA ARG A 439 -4.54 51.56 -56.95
C ARG A 439 -4.04 52.92 -57.46
N THR A 440 -4.47 54.02 -56.83
CA THR A 440 -4.16 55.38 -57.30
C THR A 440 -2.88 55.97 -56.71
N ASN A 441 -2.58 55.69 -55.42
CA ASN A 441 -1.40 56.22 -54.72
C ASN A 441 -0.69 55.14 -53.89
N PRO A 442 0.09 54.23 -54.51
CA PRO A 442 0.67 53.07 -53.82
C PRO A 442 1.69 53.42 -52.73
N ARG A 443 2.43 54.53 -52.90
CA ARG A 443 3.48 54.95 -51.95
C ARG A 443 2.91 55.49 -50.65
N GLU A 444 1.95 56.41 -50.75
CA GLU A 444 1.28 57.02 -49.60
C GLU A 444 0.49 55.98 -48.79
N VAL A 445 -0.19 55.07 -49.51
CA VAL A 445 -0.93 53.96 -48.87
C VAL A 445 0.00 52.96 -48.22
N ASN A 446 1.19 52.69 -48.75
CA ASN A 446 2.11 51.77 -48.10
C ASN A 446 2.53 52.28 -46.71
N ASP A 447 2.75 53.60 -46.57
CA ASP A 447 3.11 54.22 -45.29
C ASP A 447 1.95 54.15 -44.27
N GLU A 448 0.72 54.43 -44.70
CA GLU A 448 -0.47 54.29 -43.85
C GLU A 448 -0.72 52.82 -43.46
N LEU A 449 -0.54 51.89 -44.39
CA LEU A 449 -0.64 50.46 -44.11
C LEU A 449 0.48 49.97 -43.18
N ASP A 450 1.70 50.54 -43.26
CA ASP A 450 2.79 50.24 -42.33
C ASP A 450 2.45 50.70 -40.90
N GLU A 451 1.78 51.85 -40.75
CA GLU A 451 1.28 52.29 -39.44
C GLU A 451 0.21 51.32 -38.91
N LEU A 452 -0.83 51.01 -39.70
CA LEU A 452 -1.90 50.08 -39.30
C LEU A 452 -1.37 48.68 -39.02
N ASP A 453 -0.30 48.27 -39.71
CA ASP A 453 0.35 46.98 -39.49
C ASP A 453 0.98 46.86 -38.12
N ASN A 454 1.56 47.95 -37.59
CA ASN A 454 2.09 47.97 -36.24
C ASN A 454 0.98 47.79 -35.20
N TYR A 455 -0.18 48.43 -35.38
CA TYR A 455 -1.36 48.25 -34.50
C TYR A 455 -1.92 46.82 -34.59
N HIS A 456 -2.04 46.27 -35.80
CA HIS A 456 -2.45 44.88 -35.99
C HIS A 456 -1.48 43.90 -35.33
N LEU A 457 -0.17 44.09 -35.53
CA LEU A 457 0.87 43.25 -34.95
C LEU A 457 0.82 43.29 -33.42
N ALA A 458 0.63 44.46 -32.82
CA ALA A 458 0.48 44.59 -31.37
C ALA A 458 -0.75 43.83 -30.85
N GLY A 459 -1.91 44.00 -31.49
CA GLY A 459 -3.13 43.29 -31.09
C GLY A 459 -3.02 41.78 -31.27
N ALA A 460 -2.45 41.32 -32.38
CA ALA A 460 -2.24 39.90 -32.64
C ALA A 460 -1.25 39.27 -31.64
N THR A 461 -0.19 40.01 -31.28
CA THR A 461 0.81 39.57 -30.30
C THR A 461 0.22 39.48 -28.89
N LEU A 462 -0.53 40.51 -28.47
CA LEU A 462 -1.26 40.50 -27.19
C LEU A 462 -2.26 39.34 -27.11
N ARG A 463 -3.01 39.08 -28.19
CA ARG A 463 -3.91 37.92 -28.27
C ARG A 463 -3.13 36.61 -28.10
N SER A 464 -2.00 36.45 -28.80
CA SER A 464 -1.17 35.26 -28.69
C SER A 464 -0.66 35.05 -27.27
N ILE A 465 -0.21 36.12 -26.60
CA ILE A 465 0.22 36.07 -25.19
C ILE A 465 -0.94 35.61 -24.31
N ASN A 466 -2.14 36.18 -24.48
CA ASN A 466 -3.29 35.84 -23.65
C ASN A 466 -3.74 34.37 -23.84
N VAL A 467 -3.76 33.88 -25.09
CA VAL A 467 -4.06 32.48 -25.40
C VAL A 467 -3.02 31.54 -24.78
N CYS A 468 -1.73 31.87 -24.90
CA CYS A 468 -0.67 31.06 -24.30
C CYS A 468 -0.73 31.09 -22.76
N ALA A 469 -1.04 32.23 -22.15
CA ALA A 469 -1.17 32.39 -20.71
C ALA A 469 -2.36 31.59 -20.16
N GLN A 470 -3.50 31.64 -20.84
CA GLN A 470 -4.67 30.82 -20.50
C GLN A 470 -4.34 29.33 -20.59
N ARG A 471 -3.64 28.90 -21.66
CA ARG A 471 -3.21 27.50 -21.82
C ARG A 471 -2.30 27.04 -20.68
N ILE A 472 -1.38 27.89 -20.21
CA ILE A 472 -0.54 27.60 -19.04
C ILE A 472 -1.41 27.47 -17.77
N ALA A 473 -2.35 28.38 -17.56
CA ALA A 473 -3.24 28.34 -16.40
C ALA A 473 -4.08 27.05 -16.36
N ASP A 474 -4.63 26.65 -17.51
CA ASP A 474 -5.41 25.41 -17.64
C ASP A 474 -4.52 24.18 -17.36
N MET A 475 -3.30 24.16 -17.90
CA MET A 475 -2.34 23.07 -17.67
C MET A 475 -1.91 22.95 -16.21
N VAL A 476 -1.62 24.07 -15.54
CA VAL A 476 -1.30 24.12 -14.10
C VAL A 476 -2.51 23.67 -13.26
N LYS A 477 -3.73 24.02 -13.66
CA LYS A 477 -4.95 23.56 -12.98
C LYS A 477 -5.08 22.04 -13.06
N SER A 478 -4.89 21.43 -14.23
CA SER A 478 -4.93 19.96 -14.38
C SER A 478 -3.77 19.26 -13.64
N LEU A 479 -2.58 19.88 -13.56
CA LEU A 479 -1.45 19.38 -12.75
C LEU A 479 -1.72 19.42 -11.24
N LYS A 480 -2.46 20.42 -10.77
CA LYS A 480 -2.80 20.55 -9.34
C LYS A 480 -3.62 19.36 -8.84
N GLY A 481 -4.33 18.64 -9.73
CA GLY A 481 -4.98 17.36 -9.42
C GLY A 481 -3.99 16.25 -9.03
N TYR A 482 -2.81 16.21 -9.66
CA TYR A 482 -1.75 15.23 -9.39
C TYR A 482 -0.88 15.58 -8.16
N ALA A 483 -0.81 16.86 -7.78
CA ALA A 483 0.04 17.36 -6.70
C ALA A 483 -0.70 17.53 -5.35
N ARG A 484 -2.00 17.21 -5.29
CA ARG A 484 -2.68 17.11 -3.99
C ARG A 484 -1.99 16.00 -3.19
N GLN A 485 -1.52 16.33 -1.99
CA GLN A 485 -1.08 15.33 -1.01
C GLN A 485 -2.16 14.27 -0.89
N ASP A 486 -1.74 12.99 -0.83
CA ASP A 486 -2.59 11.80 -0.80
C ASP A 486 -3.81 12.02 0.09
N ASP A 487 -4.89 12.51 -0.51
CA ASP A 487 -6.18 12.56 0.15
C ASP A 487 -6.71 11.14 0.02
N GLU A 488 -6.28 10.29 0.96
CA GLU A 488 -6.71 8.89 1.08
C GLU A 488 -8.19 8.77 1.50
N THR A 489 -8.95 9.86 1.35
CA THR A 489 -10.36 9.91 1.67
C THR A 489 -11.21 9.83 0.39
N PHE A 490 -12.28 9.04 0.49
CA PHE A 490 -13.23 8.87 -0.59
C PHE A 490 -14.08 10.13 -0.76
N HIS A 491 -14.19 10.59 -2.00
CA HIS A 491 -14.95 11.77 -2.37
C HIS A 491 -15.99 11.44 -3.44
N TYR A 492 -17.15 12.07 -3.37
CA TYR A 492 -18.12 12.07 -4.47
C TYR A 492 -17.62 12.99 -5.58
N VAL A 493 -17.18 12.40 -6.69
CA VAL A 493 -16.56 13.14 -7.80
C VAL A 493 -17.22 12.80 -9.13
N ASN A 494 -17.25 13.78 -10.03
CA ASN A 494 -17.60 13.55 -11.42
C ASN A 494 -16.40 12.93 -12.15
N ILE A 495 -16.52 11.65 -12.52
CA ILE A 495 -15.46 10.92 -13.20
C ILE A 495 -15.09 11.49 -14.58
N HIS A 496 -16.00 12.23 -15.23
CA HIS A 496 -15.71 12.86 -16.52
C HIS A 496 -14.65 13.96 -16.38
N GLU A 497 -14.63 14.70 -15.27
CA GLU A 497 -13.62 15.73 -15.02
C GLU A 497 -12.21 15.12 -15.01
N GLY A 498 -12.04 14.00 -14.30
CA GLY A 498 -10.75 13.30 -14.24
C GLY A 498 -10.29 12.74 -15.60
N ILE A 499 -11.22 12.24 -16.41
CA ILE A 499 -10.90 11.75 -17.78
C ILE A 499 -10.50 12.93 -18.68
N GLU A 500 -11.24 14.04 -18.63
CA GLU A 500 -10.92 15.24 -19.41
C GLU A 500 -9.56 15.83 -19.05
N ASP A 501 -9.24 15.92 -17.76
CA ASP A 501 -7.92 16.35 -17.29
C ASP A 501 -6.81 15.46 -17.86
N THR A 502 -7.00 14.14 -17.87
CA THR A 502 -6.04 13.21 -18.48
C THR A 502 -5.92 13.42 -20.00
N LEU A 503 -7.02 13.67 -20.70
CA LEU A 503 -6.98 13.93 -22.15
C LEU A 503 -6.24 15.23 -22.49
N VAL A 504 -6.38 16.27 -21.67
CA VAL A 504 -5.65 17.53 -21.82
C VAL A 504 -4.14 17.29 -21.72
N ILE A 505 -3.71 16.44 -20.78
CA ILE A 505 -2.28 16.08 -20.62
C ILE A 505 -1.73 15.40 -21.87
N PHE A 506 -2.53 14.54 -22.52
CA PHE A 506 -2.13 13.84 -23.74
C PHE A 506 -2.48 14.57 -25.05
N GLU A 507 -2.93 15.83 -24.99
CA GLU A 507 -3.43 16.59 -26.14
C GLU A 507 -2.45 16.55 -27.32
N ASN A 508 -1.16 16.75 -27.08
CA ASN A 508 -0.16 16.79 -28.15
C ASN A 508 0.10 15.43 -28.82
N LYS A 509 0.00 14.32 -28.06
CA LYS A 509 0.09 12.97 -28.65
C LYS A 509 -1.20 12.62 -29.41
N LEU A 510 -2.35 13.07 -28.89
CA LEU A 510 -3.65 12.80 -29.48
C LEU A 510 -3.97 13.70 -30.68
N LYS A 511 -3.27 14.83 -30.87
CA LYS A 511 -3.52 15.81 -31.95
C LYS A 511 -3.44 15.23 -33.37
N ILE A 512 -2.65 14.19 -33.56
CA ILE A 512 -2.49 13.48 -34.84
C ILE A 512 -3.48 12.32 -35.02
N HIS A 513 -4.31 12.07 -34.01
CA HIS A 513 -5.25 10.95 -33.91
C HIS A 513 -6.69 11.45 -33.74
N GLN A 514 -7.66 10.57 -33.98
CA GLN A 514 -9.07 10.90 -33.81
C GLN A 514 -9.55 10.51 -32.41
N VAL A 515 -10.12 11.44 -31.65
CA VAL A 515 -10.70 11.17 -30.32
C VAL A 515 -12.21 11.37 -30.36
N GLU A 516 -12.97 10.33 -30.04
CA GLU A 516 -14.43 10.33 -29.97
C GLU A 516 -14.88 10.12 -28.52
N LYS A 517 -15.78 10.97 -28.03
CA LYS A 517 -16.23 10.99 -26.63
C LYS A 517 -17.75 10.83 -26.57
N ASN A 518 -18.21 9.74 -25.98
CA ASN A 518 -19.62 9.39 -25.84
C ASN A 518 -19.96 9.30 -24.35
N TYR A 519 -20.25 10.46 -23.73
CA TYR A 519 -20.55 10.53 -22.30
C TYR A 519 -22.05 10.40 -22.02
N ALA A 520 -22.42 9.43 -21.19
CA ALA A 520 -23.76 9.35 -20.61
C ALA A 520 -23.85 10.26 -19.38
N ASP A 521 -25.08 10.63 -18.98
CA ASP A 521 -25.31 11.32 -17.72
C ASP A 521 -25.16 10.34 -16.55
N LEU A 522 -24.25 10.63 -15.62
CA LEU A 522 -23.82 9.71 -14.56
C LEU A 522 -23.88 10.41 -13.19
N PRO A 523 -24.28 9.69 -12.14
CA PRO A 523 -24.21 10.22 -10.78
C PRO A 523 -22.76 10.39 -10.32
N LEU A 524 -22.55 11.23 -9.31
CA LEU A 524 -21.27 11.36 -8.63
C LEU A 524 -20.85 10.00 -8.05
N VAL A 525 -19.60 9.59 -8.31
CA VAL A 525 -19.06 8.32 -7.83
C VAL A 525 -18.24 8.58 -6.58
N ASN A 526 -18.45 7.78 -5.54
CA ASN A 526 -17.63 7.84 -4.34
C ASN A 526 -16.29 7.12 -4.59
N CYS A 527 -15.20 7.86 -4.75
CA CYS A 527 -13.90 7.32 -5.15
C CYS A 527 -12.72 8.11 -4.61
N LEU A 528 -11.54 7.51 -4.67
CA LEU A 528 -10.24 8.18 -4.49
C LEU A 528 -9.84 8.82 -5.83
N PRO A 529 -9.94 10.16 -5.99
CA PRO A 529 -9.84 10.79 -7.30
C PRO A 529 -8.45 10.62 -7.93
N ILE A 530 -7.39 10.77 -7.13
CA ILE A 530 -6.00 10.63 -7.57
C ILE A 530 -5.73 9.20 -8.06
N ALA A 531 -6.23 8.20 -7.34
CA ALA A 531 -6.06 6.80 -7.71
C ALA A 531 -6.78 6.49 -9.04
N LEU A 532 -8.03 6.93 -9.23
CA LEU A 532 -8.71 6.75 -10.52
C LEU A 532 -8.04 7.53 -11.66
N GLN A 533 -7.47 8.69 -11.39
CA GLN A 533 -6.74 9.45 -12.40
C GLN A 533 -5.48 8.70 -12.88
N GLN A 534 -4.82 7.94 -12.01
CA GLN A 534 -3.76 7.01 -12.39
C GLN A 534 -4.26 5.89 -13.32
N VAL A 535 -5.47 5.37 -13.07
CA VAL A 535 -6.12 4.39 -13.96
C VAL A 535 -6.32 4.98 -15.36
N TRP A 536 -6.95 6.17 -15.46
CA TRP A 536 -7.20 6.81 -16.75
C TRP A 536 -5.91 7.10 -17.51
N THR A 537 -4.88 7.58 -16.81
CA THR A 537 -3.56 7.87 -17.39
C THR A 537 -2.95 6.61 -18.01
N ASN A 538 -2.95 5.50 -17.27
CA ASN A 538 -2.38 4.24 -17.74
C ASN A 538 -3.15 3.66 -18.93
N LEU A 539 -4.48 3.66 -18.88
CA LEU A 539 -5.31 3.12 -19.96
C LEU A 539 -5.18 3.95 -21.25
N ILE A 540 -5.22 5.28 -21.14
CA ILE A 540 -5.08 6.18 -22.30
C ILE A 540 -3.66 6.13 -22.87
N SER A 541 -2.63 6.09 -22.01
CA SER A 541 -1.24 5.96 -22.46
C SER A 541 -1.02 4.66 -23.23
N ASN A 542 -1.53 3.53 -22.71
CA ASN A 542 -1.45 2.24 -23.39
C ASN A 542 -2.19 2.22 -24.73
N ALA A 543 -3.35 2.88 -24.81
CA ALA A 543 -4.08 3.05 -26.07
C ALA A 543 -3.27 3.87 -27.09
N ILE A 544 -2.65 4.96 -26.66
CA ILE A 544 -1.81 5.81 -27.53
C ILE A 544 -0.61 5.05 -28.06
N ASP A 545 0.06 4.29 -27.20
CA ASP A 545 1.24 3.50 -27.58
C ASP A 545 0.90 2.40 -28.60
N ALA A 546 -0.35 1.92 -28.60
CA ALA A 546 -0.82 0.89 -29.52
C ALA A 546 -1.30 1.44 -30.88
N PHE A 547 -1.38 2.77 -31.05
CA PHE A 547 -1.99 3.36 -32.24
C PHE A 547 -1.22 3.09 -33.54
N PRO A 548 -1.95 2.87 -34.65
CA PRO A 548 -1.39 3.07 -35.98
C PRO A 548 -1.13 4.56 -36.26
N PRO A 549 -0.47 4.93 -37.38
CA PRO A 549 -0.13 6.32 -37.72
C PRO A 549 -1.29 7.32 -37.66
N HIS A 550 -2.53 6.83 -37.85
CA HIS A 550 -3.79 7.57 -37.63
C HIS A 550 -4.74 6.77 -36.74
N GLY A 551 -4.35 6.57 -35.48
CA GLY A 551 -5.18 5.93 -34.46
C GLY A 551 -6.50 6.66 -34.17
N LYS A 552 -7.45 5.90 -33.63
CA LYS A 552 -8.75 6.35 -33.14
C LYS A 552 -8.92 5.88 -31.70
N LEU A 553 -9.16 6.82 -30.79
CA LEU A 553 -9.58 6.60 -29.42
C LEU A 553 -11.08 6.83 -29.30
N THR A 554 -11.81 5.89 -28.70
CA THR A 554 -13.23 6.06 -28.37
C THR A 554 -13.41 5.86 -26.87
N ILE A 555 -13.94 6.87 -26.18
CA ILE A 555 -14.26 6.79 -24.75
C ILE A 555 -15.77 6.82 -24.61
N THR A 556 -16.34 5.76 -24.05
CA THR A 556 -17.78 5.64 -23.83
C THR A 556 -18.05 5.46 -22.35
N THR A 557 -19.02 6.18 -21.81
CA THR A 557 -19.47 5.96 -20.43
C THR A 557 -20.95 5.61 -20.42
N ARG A 558 -21.35 4.69 -19.53
CA ARG A 558 -22.74 4.24 -19.38
C ARG A 558 -23.03 3.78 -17.95
N SER A 559 -24.29 3.87 -17.53
CA SER A 559 -24.75 3.21 -16.31
C SER A 559 -25.28 1.82 -16.64
N ALA A 560 -24.95 0.82 -15.83
CA ALA A 560 -25.39 -0.55 -15.99
C ALA A 560 -25.89 -1.12 -14.65
N ILE A 561 -26.85 -2.05 -14.70
CA ILE A 561 -27.30 -2.78 -13.52
C ILE A 561 -26.82 -4.24 -13.68
N LYS A 562 -26.07 -4.73 -12.69
CA LYS A 562 -25.54 -6.10 -12.67
C LYS A 562 -25.67 -6.62 -11.23
N ASN A 563 -26.35 -7.75 -11.05
CA ASN A 563 -26.62 -8.38 -9.75
C ASN A 563 -27.28 -7.43 -8.74
N ASP A 564 -28.37 -6.76 -9.12
CA ASP A 564 -29.11 -5.78 -8.32
C ASP A 564 -28.30 -4.59 -7.78
N LYS A 565 -27.08 -4.39 -8.29
CA LYS A 565 -26.24 -3.22 -8.01
C LYS A 565 -26.13 -2.34 -9.25
N ARG A 566 -26.11 -1.03 -9.03
CA ARG A 566 -25.89 -0.03 -10.08
C ARG A 566 -24.40 0.23 -10.23
N TRP A 567 -23.95 0.28 -11.48
CA TRP A 567 -22.55 0.44 -11.86
C TRP A 567 -22.41 1.60 -12.82
N VAL A 568 -21.28 2.28 -12.72
CA VAL A 568 -20.74 3.13 -13.77
C VAL A 568 -19.74 2.30 -14.57
N VAL A 569 -19.86 2.32 -15.89
CA VAL A 569 -18.94 1.65 -16.80
C VAL A 569 -18.25 2.70 -17.65
N VAL A 570 -16.92 2.69 -17.64
CA VAL A 570 -16.06 3.50 -18.49
C VAL A 570 -15.33 2.58 -19.46
N GLU A 571 -15.59 2.73 -20.75
CA GLU A 571 -15.02 1.92 -21.82
C GLU A 571 -14.04 2.79 -22.62
N ILE A 572 -12.78 2.37 -22.66
CA ILE A 572 -11.72 3.01 -23.46
C ILE A 572 -11.36 2.03 -24.56
N LYS A 573 -11.66 2.38 -25.81
CA LYS A 573 -11.43 1.55 -26.99
C LYS A 573 -10.46 2.23 -27.95
N ASP A 574 -9.39 1.54 -28.30
CA ASP A 574 -8.45 1.92 -29.36
C ASP A 574 -8.59 1.00 -30.59
N ASN A 575 -8.13 1.47 -31.74
CA ASN A 575 -7.97 0.69 -32.97
C ASN A 575 -6.51 0.25 -33.20
N GLY A 576 -5.80 -0.05 -32.12
CA GLY A 576 -4.40 -0.45 -32.14
C GLY A 576 -4.17 -1.87 -32.65
N HIS A 577 -2.95 -2.35 -32.48
CA HIS A 577 -2.53 -3.70 -32.90
C HIS A 577 -3.22 -4.86 -32.13
N GLY A 578 -4.01 -4.55 -31.09
CA GLY A 578 -4.73 -5.57 -30.32
C GLY A 578 -3.82 -6.46 -29.45
N ILE A 579 -4.45 -7.38 -28.72
CA ILE A 579 -3.84 -8.32 -27.79
C ILE A 579 -4.33 -9.74 -28.14
N SER A 580 -3.41 -10.70 -28.27
CA SER A 580 -3.76 -12.10 -28.56
C SER A 580 -4.52 -12.76 -27.40
N PRO A 581 -5.42 -13.73 -27.66
CA PRO A 581 -6.21 -14.39 -26.61
C PRO A 581 -5.36 -15.00 -25.48
N ASP A 582 -4.21 -15.59 -25.82
CA ASP A 582 -3.29 -16.19 -24.85
C ASP A 582 -2.68 -15.15 -23.89
N LEU A 583 -2.49 -13.92 -24.38
CA LEU A 583 -1.90 -12.82 -23.61
C LEU A 583 -2.95 -12.04 -22.81
N GLN A 584 -4.23 -12.07 -23.19
CA GLN A 584 -5.31 -11.36 -22.48
C GLN A 584 -5.49 -11.82 -21.03
N GLN A 585 -5.15 -13.07 -20.71
CA GLN A 585 -5.17 -13.55 -19.32
C GLN A 585 -3.92 -13.12 -18.53
N GLN A 586 -2.83 -12.77 -19.22
CA GLN A 586 -1.54 -12.44 -18.63
C GLN A 586 -1.28 -10.93 -18.54
N VAL A 587 -2.06 -10.09 -19.24
CA VAL A 587 -1.83 -8.63 -19.24
C VAL A 587 -2.00 -7.95 -17.88
N PHE A 588 -2.66 -8.63 -16.93
CA PHE A 588 -2.79 -8.17 -15.54
C PHE A 588 -1.75 -8.82 -14.59
N ALA A 589 -0.90 -9.72 -15.07
CA ALA A 589 0.14 -10.34 -14.25
C ALA A 589 1.27 -9.34 -13.93
N LEU A 590 1.82 -9.43 -12.72
CA LEU A 590 2.96 -8.61 -12.30
C LEU A 590 4.15 -8.79 -13.26
N ASN A 591 4.81 -7.67 -13.61
CA ASN A 591 6.01 -7.62 -14.46
C ASN A 591 5.79 -8.11 -15.91
N PHE A 592 4.54 -8.26 -16.35
CA PHE A 592 4.26 -8.62 -17.73
C PHE A 592 4.33 -7.37 -18.63
N THR A 593 5.31 -7.35 -19.55
CA THR A 593 5.50 -6.25 -20.50
C THR A 593 5.81 -6.77 -21.90
N THR A 594 5.16 -6.18 -22.91
CA THR A 594 5.41 -6.46 -24.32
C THR A 594 6.37 -5.46 -24.98
N LYS A 595 6.89 -4.48 -24.21
CA LYS A 595 7.78 -3.43 -24.70
C LYS A 595 9.25 -3.87 -24.58
N LYS A 596 9.97 -3.97 -25.70
CA LYS A 596 11.42 -4.25 -25.71
C LYS A 596 12.23 -3.05 -25.23
N GLU A 597 13.35 -3.34 -24.54
CA GLU A 597 14.35 -2.42 -23.96
C GLU A 597 14.49 -1.09 -24.75
N GLY A 598 13.96 -0.01 -24.19
CA GLY A 598 14.04 1.34 -24.77
C GLY A 598 12.92 2.28 -24.31
N ASN A 599 11.71 1.77 -24.13
CA ASN A 599 10.60 2.46 -23.46
C ASN A 599 10.29 1.70 -22.16
N PHE A 600 10.67 2.26 -21.01
CA PHE A 600 10.51 1.64 -19.70
C PHE A 600 9.02 1.41 -19.38
N GLY A 601 8.50 0.25 -19.77
CA GLY A 601 7.25 -0.32 -19.25
C GLY A 601 7.61 -1.47 -18.34
N LEU A 602 7.66 -1.21 -17.02
CA LEU A 602 7.95 -2.23 -16.00
C LEU A 602 6.93 -3.38 -15.98
N GLY A 603 5.81 -3.25 -16.70
CA GLY A 603 4.74 -4.25 -16.75
C GLY A 603 3.85 -4.26 -15.51
N ILE A 604 3.82 -3.13 -14.78
CA ILE A 604 3.12 -3.00 -13.50
C ILE A 604 1.83 -2.16 -13.66
N GLY A 605 1.78 -1.22 -14.63
CA GLY A 605 0.68 -0.27 -14.77
C GLY A 605 -0.74 -0.86 -14.90
N LEU A 606 -0.93 -1.98 -15.61
CA LEU A 606 -2.24 -2.65 -15.67
C LEU A 606 -2.58 -3.41 -14.39
N SER A 607 -1.60 -4.01 -13.71
CA SER A 607 -1.81 -4.62 -12.39
C SER A 607 -2.18 -3.58 -11.33
N VAL A 608 -1.57 -2.38 -11.37
CA VAL A 608 -1.96 -1.26 -10.51
C VAL A 608 -3.37 -0.77 -10.82
N CYS A 609 -3.76 -0.69 -12.10
CA CYS A 609 -5.14 -0.36 -12.45
C CYS A 609 -6.12 -1.35 -11.83
N GLN A 610 -5.84 -2.66 -11.94
CA GLN A 610 -6.69 -3.70 -11.37
C GLN A 610 -6.79 -3.56 -9.84
N GLN A 611 -5.68 -3.31 -9.16
CA GLN A 611 -5.67 -3.14 -7.70
C GLN A 611 -6.45 -1.90 -7.26
N ILE A 612 -6.23 -0.75 -7.92
CA ILE A 612 -6.96 0.49 -7.62
C ILE A 612 -8.46 0.25 -7.81
N ILE A 613 -8.85 -0.39 -8.91
CA ILE A 613 -10.26 -0.67 -9.18
C ILE A 613 -10.83 -1.66 -8.14
N GLN A 614 -10.08 -2.67 -7.71
CA GLN A 614 -10.47 -3.58 -6.63
C GLN A 614 -10.63 -2.87 -5.28
N GLN A 615 -9.77 -1.91 -4.94
CA GLN A 615 -9.93 -1.08 -3.73
C GLN A 615 -11.24 -0.28 -3.74
N HIS A 616 -11.76 0.05 -4.92
CA HIS A 616 -13.06 0.71 -5.11
C HIS A 616 -14.23 -0.29 -5.17
N GLY A 617 -13.99 -1.59 -4.95
CA GLY A 617 -14.99 -2.65 -5.14
C GLY A 617 -15.41 -2.85 -6.60
N GLY A 618 -14.60 -2.36 -7.53
CA GLY A 618 -14.81 -2.38 -8.97
C GLY A 618 -14.24 -3.60 -9.69
N ILE A 619 -14.44 -3.65 -11.01
CA ILE A 619 -13.92 -4.70 -11.89
C ILE A 619 -13.31 -4.05 -13.15
N ILE A 620 -12.17 -4.56 -13.61
CA ILE A 620 -11.59 -4.20 -14.93
C ILE A 620 -11.63 -5.41 -15.86
N GLU A 621 -12.08 -5.21 -17.08
CA GLU A 621 -12.20 -6.24 -18.11
C GLU A 621 -11.49 -5.79 -19.39
N VAL A 622 -10.86 -6.74 -20.09
CA VAL A 622 -10.24 -6.52 -21.39
C VAL A 622 -10.98 -7.31 -22.47
N SER A 623 -11.25 -6.66 -23.59
CA SER A 623 -11.75 -7.29 -24.82
C SER A 623 -10.89 -6.79 -25.96
N SER A 624 -10.24 -7.69 -26.70
CA SER A 624 -9.37 -7.29 -27.80
C SER A 624 -9.39 -8.30 -28.94
N ASN A 625 -9.29 -7.78 -30.15
CA ASN A 625 -9.05 -8.54 -31.37
C ASN A 625 -7.72 -8.08 -31.98
N VAL A 626 -6.87 -9.04 -32.32
CA VAL A 626 -5.55 -8.77 -32.91
C VAL A 626 -5.71 -8.00 -34.23
N ASN A 627 -4.96 -6.89 -34.36
CA ASN A 627 -4.99 -5.94 -35.47
C ASN A 627 -6.33 -5.21 -35.72
N GLU A 628 -7.30 -5.30 -34.81
CA GLU A 628 -8.55 -4.56 -34.93
C GLU A 628 -8.74 -3.54 -33.81
N TYR A 629 -8.75 -4.00 -32.55
CA TYR A 629 -9.02 -3.12 -31.41
C TYR A 629 -8.57 -3.72 -30.07
N THR A 630 -8.35 -2.84 -29.10
CA THR A 630 -8.36 -3.19 -27.67
C THR A 630 -9.40 -2.34 -26.97
N GLN A 631 -10.20 -2.95 -26.10
CA GLN A 631 -11.19 -2.29 -25.28
C GLN A 631 -10.98 -2.66 -23.82
N MET A 632 -10.75 -1.64 -23.00
CA MET A 632 -10.67 -1.75 -21.55
C MET A 632 -11.95 -1.21 -20.94
N SER A 633 -12.61 -2.02 -20.12
CA SER A 633 -13.88 -1.68 -19.48
C SER A 633 -13.71 -1.64 -17.96
N VAL A 634 -13.87 -0.46 -17.37
CA VAL A 634 -13.77 -0.22 -15.93
C VAL A 634 -15.16 -0.09 -15.34
N TRP A 635 -15.50 -0.98 -14.40
CA TRP A 635 -16.76 -1.04 -13.69
C TRP A 635 -16.58 -0.53 -12.26
N LEU A 636 -17.28 0.55 -11.91
CA LEU A 636 -17.26 1.14 -10.56
C LEU A 636 -18.66 1.06 -9.93
N PRO A 637 -18.79 0.58 -8.68
CA PRO A 637 -20.09 0.52 -8.01
C PRO A 637 -20.57 1.93 -7.64
N ILE A 638 -21.87 2.18 -7.78
CA ILE A 638 -22.50 3.42 -7.30
C ILE A 638 -23.01 3.15 -5.89
N SER A 639 -22.36 3.78 -4.90
CA SER A 639 -22.88 3.86 -3.53
C SER A 639 -24.00 4.89 -3.49
N GLU A 640 -25.14 4.57 -2.86
CA GLU A 640 -26.17 5.58 -2.61
C GLU A 640 -25.58 6.70 -1.73
N GLN A 641 -25.75 7.95 -2.15
CA GLN A 641 -25.42 9.08 -1.29
C GLN A 641 -26.20 8.92 0.02
N PRO A 642 -25.57 9.02 1.20
CA PRO A 642 -26.32 9.12 2.44
C PRO A 642 -27.25 10.33 2.27
N SER A 643 -28.57 10.08 2.35
CA SER A 643 -29.55 11.15 2.29
C SER A 643 -29.19 12.15 3.37
N ASN A 644 -28.87 13.39 2.99
CA ASN A 644 -28.84 14.52 3.92
C ASN A 644 -30.27 14.72 4.43
N SER A 645 -30.64 13.94 5.43
CA SER A 645 -31.80 14.14 6.29
C SER A 645 -31.27 14.65 7.61
N GLU A 646 -30.91 15.93 7.64
CA GLU A 646 -30.76 16.77 8.84
C GLU A 646 -30.53 18.22 8.35
N GLU A 647 -31.65 18.90 8.05
CA GLU A 647 -31.77 20.37 8.10
C GLU A 647 -32.17 20.80 9.51
#